data_AF-A0A1D2MC98-F1
#
_entry.id   AF-A0A1D2MC98-F1
#
_cell.length_a   1.000
_cell.length_b   1.000
_cell.length_c   1.000
_cell.angle_alpha   90.00
_cell.angle_beta   90.00
_cell.angle_gamma   90.00
#
_symmetry.space_group_name_H-M   'P 1'
#
loop_
_entity.id
_entity.type
_entity.pdbx_description
1 polymer ?
#
loop_
_entity_poly.entity_id
_entity_poly.type
_entity_poly.pdbx_seq_one_letter_code
_entity_poly.pdbx_strand_id
1 'polypeptide(L)'
;QQDPTTGFSRAQYDSSLLLPSTISQQDLEELKKTNDMIETTIQKRENQSKRSLEMGVTCNDILNLMKQDKLKVLIDAGAIMLDLGNEAIAQRWLDLDHTIEGIVYFTSGNELVIKTRSESKESGGRDTPLKLSSYRDQLQNCAVYLDDYHTRGTDLKLPTNFKACVTIGSRMRRDKLVQACMRMRKLGKGQSVQFYLSHEASNKIREMKNKNGDKSDIISFRIFSCGVRQNSKEFEEDGLPYWAASAKTYTQKLAADEMFEASDKSSKAGKTLAKQCEDPEVFVLESIYGTYKSKQLLADVIPKWFLYVEDKLKTDRGYLGRLTNLPETVQRIISFYMRYVQKQIKLHIPKQEFLFSMLEEEQEKELEPEQEREVNVERPPRASPLLPKLCQNVELFVKLGGQLHVGKDGIVRLGDIFRNTTFANVVQAECWNSTMFVTEDFLNVIVPNGHSTKQDNFLRPLTYISSWSPTKFSNNNQPESLLVLSPFEVNELMPLFRSKTTPVTLHMFTGRSMEGQDILVNKPRLQLPTSRQGVQLNETTMAPFLIAAGNLFYDSMKEQKSFASFLGLRPRPWQEEDEAAFQAGLIEKTGFVIPSSNSKLWNSLASIFKRDPSGLVRAILKCRNDVLRDSDHTLRLLNQCAYITELEREDVLPEE
;
A
#
# COMPACT_ATOMS: atom_id res chain seq x y z
N GLN A 1 37.03 21.45 -0.02
CA GLN A 1 36.51 20.35 -0.86
C GLN A 1 35.25 19.87 -0.17
N GLN A 2 34.07 20.31 -0.64
CA GLN A 2 32.84 19.59 -0.29
C GLN A 2 32.88 18.30 -1.11
N ASP A 3 32.80 17.15 -0.45
CA ASP A 3 32.72 15.87 -1.15
C ASP A 3 31.48 15.88 -2.05
N PRO A 4 31.60 15.53 -3.35
CA PRO A 4 30.45 15.42 -4.22
C PRO A 4 29.48 14.40 -3.62
N THR A 5 28.22 14.80 -3.45
CA THR A 5 27.17 13.89 -2.97
C THR A 5 27.00 12.80 -4.02
N THR A 6 27.45 11.59 -3.71
CA THR A 6 27.38 10.45 -4.63
C THR A 6 26.02 9.78 -4.45
N GLY A 7 25.27 9.67 -5.55
CA GLY A 7 23.97 9.01 -5.59
C GLY A 7 24.08 7.64 -6.25
N PHE A 8 23.39 6.64 -5.67
CA PHE A 8 23.22 5.33 -6.29
C PHE A 8 21.92 5.32 -7.09
N SER A 9 21.96 4.88 -8.34
CA SER A 9 20.72 4.65 -9.11
C SER A 9 20.77 3.31 -9.80
N ARG A 10 19.76 2.47 -9.54
CA ARG A 10 19.59 1.15 -10.18
C ARG A 10 19.07 1.24 -11.62
N ALA A 11 18.67 2.42 -12.11
CA ALA A 11 18.01 2.55 -13.42
C ALA A 11 18.27 3.86 -14.21
N GLN A 12 18.87 4.91 -13.65
CA GLN A 12 19.09 6.18 -14.38
C GLN A 12 20.37 6.15 -15.21
N TYR A 13 20.39 5.38 -16.29
CA TYR A 13 21.39 5.57 -17.35
C TYR A 13 21.06 6.76 -18.26
N ASP A 14 19.76 7.04 -18.40
CA ASP A 14 19.20 7.90 -19.46
C ASP A 14 18.88 9.33 -18.99
N SER A 15 19.33 9.70 -17.78
CA SER A 15 19.24 11.08 -17.25
C SER A 15 20.52 11.51 -16.54
N SER A 16 21.61 10.76 -16.73
CA SER A 16 22.89 10.98 -16.03
C SER A 16 23.47 12.36 -16.33
N LEU A 17 23.26 12.83 -17.57
CA LEU A 17 23.71 14.13 -18.05
C LEU A 17 22.93 15.31 -17.46
N LEU A 18 21.74 15.05 -16.91
CA LEU A 18 20.83 16.06 -16.36
C LEU A 18 20.85 16.10 -14.82
N LEU A 19 21.74 15.34 -14.17
CA LEU A 19 21.93 15.43 -12.73
C LEU A 19 22.48 16.82 -12.34
N PRO A 20 22.12 17.34 -11.16
CA PRO A 20 22.74 18.56 -10.63
C PRO A 20 24.26 18.50 -10.70
N SER A 21 24.92 19.60 -11.02
CA SER A 21 26.38 19.66 -11.22
C SER A 21 27.21 19.28 -9.97
N THR A 22 26.57 19.20 -8.81
CA THR A 22 27.14 18.78 -7.53
C THR A 22 27.09 17.27 -7.29
N ILE A 23 26.28 16.55 -8.08
CA ILE A 23 26.04 15.12 -7.93
C ILE A 23 26.79 14.36 -9.02
N SER A 24 27.55 13.35 -8.62
CA SER A 24 28.13 12.38 -9.54
C SER A 24 27.41 11.04 -9.41
N GLN A 25 27.09 10.45 -10.56
CA GLN A 25 26.57 9.09 -10.60
C GLN A 25 27.71 8.09 -10.37
N GLN A 26 27.51 7.17 -9.43
CA GLN A 26 28.43 6.07 -9.18
C GLN A 26 27.79 4.75 -9.62
N ASP A 27 28.17 4.28 -10.81
CA ASP A 27 27.72 2.99 -11.31
C ASP A 27 28.51 1.84 -10.66
N LEU A 28 27.84 1.06 -9.82
CA LEU A 28 28.42 -0.17 -9.26
C LEU A 28 28.56 -1.24 -10.35
N GLU A 29 29.74 -1.86 -10.43
CA GLU A 29 30.01 -2.91 -11.44
C GLU A 29 29.06 -4.11 -11.31
N GLU A 30 28.65 -4.44 -10.09
CA GLU A 30 27.70 -5.52 -9.82
C GLU A 30 26.31 -5.25 -10.45
N LEU A 31 25.93 -3.97 -10.57
CA LEU A 31 24.64 -3.55 -11.11
C LEU A 31 24.66 -3.38 -12.63
N LYS A 32 25.82 -3.07 -13.24
CA LYS A 32 25.97 -2.98 -14.71
C LYS A 32 25.52 -4.26 -15.41
N LYS A 33 25.92 -5.41 -14.87
CA LYS A 33 25.50 -6.74 -15.37
C LYS A 33 23.99 -6.94 -15.36
N THR A 34 23.29 -6.32 -14.40
CA THR A 34 21.84 -6.48 -14.24
C THR A 34 21.09 -5.78 -15.38
N ASN A 35 21.53 -4.59 -15.78
CA ASN A 35 20.88 -3.84 -16.88
C ASN A 35 21.09 -4.49 -18.24
N ASP A 36 22.31 -4.97 -18.52
CA ASP A 36 22.60 -5.72 -19.74
C ASP A 36 21.79 -7.03 -19.78
N MET A 37 21.63 -7.70 -18.64
CA MET A 37 20.80 -8.89 -18.52
C MET A 37 19.32 -8.59 -18.79
N ILE A 38 18.80 -7.46 -18.34
CA ILE A 38 17.40 -7.07 -18.60
C ILE A 38 17.18 -6.80 -20.08
N GLU A 39 18.07 -6.04 -20.70
CA GLU A 39 17.97 -5.72 -22.14
C GLU A 39 18.08 -6.97 -23.00
N THR A 40 19.06 -7.83 -22.73
CA THR A 40 19.20 -9.13 -23.44
C THR A 40 17.99 -10.02 -23.23
N THR A 41 17.34 -9.97 -22.06
CA THR A 41 16.11 -10.71 -21.78
C THR A 41 14.93 -10.19 -22.61
N ILE A 42 14.75 -8.87 -22.72
CA ILE A 42 13.74 -8.24 -23.59
C ILE A 42 14.00 -8.56 -25.07
N GLN A 43 15.27 -8.76 -25.44
CA GLN A 43 15.68 -9.12 -26.80
C GLN A 43 15.56 -10.61 -27.15
N LYS A 44 15.10 -11.47 -26.22
CA LYS A 44 14.89 -12.90 -26.51
C LYS A 44 13.82 -13.15 -27.57
N ARG A 45 13.87 -14.33 -28.20
CA ARG A 45 12.95 -14.76 -29.28
C ARG A 45 11.47 -14.73 -28.86
N GLU A 46 11.19 -15.03 -27.60
CA GLU A 46 9.83 -15.05 -27.04
C GLU A 46 9.16 -13.65 -27.01
N ASN A 47 9.97 -12.58 -27.03
CA ASN A 47 9.52 -11.19 -26.94
C ASN A 47 9.54 -10.45 -28.29
N GLN A 48 9.63 -11.20 -29.40
CA GLN A 48 9.73 -10.62 -30.76
C GLN A 48 8.38 -10.33 -31.42
N SER A 49 7.26 -10.67 -30.78
CA SER A 49 5.94 -10.35 -31.32
C SER A 49 5.62 -8.86 -31.16
N LYS A 50 5.11 -8.23 -32.23
CA LYS A 50 4.55 -6.87 -32.19
C LYS A 50 3.22 -6.74 -32.92
N ARG A 51 2.44 -5.74 -32.54
CA ARG A 51 1.30 -5.19 -33.30
C ARG A 51 1.55 -3.70 -33.54
N SER A 52 1.35 -3.25 -34.78
CA SER A 52 1.31 -1.81 -35.08
C SER A 52 -0.14 -1.38 -35.09
N LEU A 53 -0.47 -0.40 -34.27
CA LEU A 53 -1.82 0.13 -34.16
C LEU A 53 -2.08 1.18 -35.25
N GLU A 54 -3.32 1.25 -35.71
CA GLU A 54 -3.76 2.25 -36.68
C GLU A 54 -4.03 3.60 -36.00
N MET A 55 -4.10 4.67 -36.80
CA MET A 55 -4.42 6.00 -36.30
C MET A 55 -5.89 6.04 -35.86
N GLY A 56 -6.16 6.56 -34.66
CA GLY A 56 -7.52 6.60 -34.09
C GLY A 56 -8.05 5.26 -33.57
N VAL A 57 -7.15 4.32 -33.24
CA VAL A 57 -7.51 3.05 -32.59
C VAL A 57 -8.24 3.30 -31.27
N THR A 58 -9.33 2.58 -31.02
CA THR A 58 -10.06 2.69 -29.75
C THR A 58 -9.57 1.66 -28.72
N CYS A 59 -9.84 1.90 -27.44
CA CYS A 59 -9.59 0.92 -26.37
C CYS A 59 -10.22 -0.46 -26.68
N ASN A 60 -11.41 -0.50 -27.29
CA ASN A 60 -12.08 -1.76 -27.64
C ASN A 60 -11.32 -2.54 -28.73
N ASP A 61 -10.73 -1.85 -29.69
CA ASP A 61 -9.94 -2.49 -30.75
C ASP A 61 -8.69 -3.14 -30.15
N ILE A 62 -8.03 -2.45 -29.22
CA ILE A 62 -6.87 -2.98 -28.49
C ILE A 62 -7.25 -4.22 -27.69
N LEU A 63 -8.35 -4.18 -26.93
CA LEU A 63 -8.84 -5.33 -26.16
C LEU A 63 -9.21 -6.52 -27.06
N ASN A 64 -9.79 -6.27 -28.24
CA ASN A 64 -10.07 -7.30 -29.24
C ASN A 64 -8.80 -7.96 -29.79
N LEU A 65 -7.76 -7.17 -30.09
CA LEU A 65 -6.45 -7.68 -30.49
C LEU A 65 -5.81 -8.52 -29.38
N MET A 66 -5.90 -8.06 -28.13
CA MET A 66 -5.40 -8.81 -26.97
C MET A 66 -6.09 -10.15 -26.79
N LYS A 67 -7.41 -10.21 -27.02
CA LYS A 67 -8.18 -11.47 -27.00
C LYS A 67 -7.70 -12.44 -28.08
N GLN A 68 -7.45 -11.96 -29.29
CA GLN A 68 -6.90 -12.78 -30.39
C GLN A 68 -5.52 -13.33 -30.04
N ASP A 69 -4.68 -12.49 -29.43
CA ASP A 69 -3.32 -12.83 -29.02
C ASP A 69 -3.26 -13.61 -27.69
N LYS A 70 -4.41 -13.88 -27.05
CA LYS A 70 -4.57 -14.57 -25.76
C LYS A 70 -3.75 -13.95 -24.62
N LEU A 71 -3.71 -12.62 -24.57
CA LEU A 71 -2.96 -11.86 -23.57
C LEU A 71 -3.80 -11.64 -22.30
N LYS A 72 -3.18 -11.81 -21.12
CA LYS A 72 -3.84 -11.67 -19.81
C LYS A 72 -3.33 -10.48 -18.99
N VAL A 73 -2.34 -9.75 -19.50
CA VAL A 73 -1.80 -8.57 -18.82
C VAL A 73 -1.71 -7.44 -19.83
N LEU A 74 -2.22 -6.26 -19.49
CA LEU A 74 -2.08 -5.02 -20.23
C LEU A 74 -1.29 -4.03 -19.38
N ILE A 75 -0.15 -3.58 -19.90
CA ILE A 75 0.72 -2.58 -19.30
C ILE A 75 0.72 -1.37 -20.24
N ASP A 76 -0.07 -0.36 -19.89
CA ASP A 76 -0.23 0.84 -20.70
C ASP A 76 0.86 1.90 -20.45
N ALA A 77 2.12 1.52 -20.65
CA ALA A 77 3.26 2.42 -20.46
C ALA A 77 3.33 3.54 -21.52
N GLY A 78 2.68 3.34 -22.66
CA GLY A 78 2.62 4.30 -23.76
C GLY A 78 1.47 5.30 -23.65
N ALA A 79 0.66 5.22 -22.59
CA ALA A 79 -0.56 6.01 -22.41
C ALA A 79 -1.45 6.00 -23.68
N ILE A 80 -1.68 4.82 -24.25
CA ILE A 80 -2.49 4.64 -25.46
C ILE A 80 -3.97 4.45 -25.08
N MET A 81 -4.29 4.00 -23.87
CA MET A 81 -5.65 3.72 -23.42
C MET A 81 -6.37 4.98 -22.89
N LEU A 82 -6.43 6.05 -23.69
CA LEU A 82 -6.92 7.37 -23.24
C LEU A 82 -8.46 7.50 -23.23
N ASP A 83 -9.16 6.72 -24.04
CA ASP A 83 -10.60 6.94 -24.30
C ASP A 83 -11.50 6.50 -23.13
N LEU A 84 -10.98 5.74 -22.16
CA LEU A 84 -11.75 5.13 -21.07
C LEU A 84 -10.96 5.17 -19.76
N GLY A 85 -11.66 5.41 -18.65
CA GLY A 85 -11.08 5.23 -17.31
C GLY A 85 -10.81 3.75 -16.98
N ASN A 86 -9.94 3.49 -16.01
CA ASN A 86 -9.48 2.15 -15.65
C ASN A 86 -10.62 1.17 -15.35
N GLU A 87 -11.64 1.62 -14.60
CA GLU A 87 -12.82 0.82 -14.31
C GLU A 87 -13.60 0.43 -15.58
N ALA A 88 -13.77 1.37 -16.51
CA ALA A 88 -14.47 1.13 -17.76
C ALA A 88 -13.68 0.15 -18.65
N ILE A 89 -12.34 0.24 -18.67
CA ILE A 89 -11.48 -0.71 -19.38
C ILE A 89 -11.64 -2.12 -18.78
N ALA A 90 -11.60 -2.25 -17.46
CA ALA A 90 -11.78 -3.53 -16.78
C ALA A 90 -13.16 -4.14 -17.08
N GLN A 91 -14.22 -3.34 -17.04
CA GLN A 91 -15.56 -3.80 -17.38
C GLN A 91 -15.66 -4.27 -18.84
N ARG A 92 -15.18 -3.46 -19.79
CA ARG A 92 -15.21 -3.79 -21.22
C ARG A 92 -14.39 -5.04 -21.53
N TRP A 93 -13.24 -5.22 -20.89
CA TRP A 93 -12.40 -6.38 -21.11
C TRP A 93 -13.06 -7.66 -20.56
N LEU A 94 -13.74 -7.60 -19.40
CA LEU A 94 -14.56 -8.71 -18.89
C LEU A 94 -15.72 -9.07 -19.83
N ASP A 95 -16.36 -8.07 -20.45
CA ASP A 95 -17.46 -8.29 -21.37
C ASP A 95 -16.99 -8.94 -22.69
N LEU A 96 -15.78 -8.58 -23.16
CA LEU A 96 -15.21 -9.10 -24.41
C LEU A 96 -14.62 -10.50 -24.27
N ASP A 97 -13.90 -10.81 -23.19
CA ASP A 97 -13.25 -12.12 -23.00
C ASP A 97 -13.90 -12.91 -21.85
N HIS A 98 -14.79 -13.85 -22.22
CA HIS A 98 -15.47 -14.74 -21.28
C HIS A 98 -14.57 -15.76 -20.58
N THR A 99 -13.30 -15.89 -21.00
CA THR A 99 -12.33 -16.78 -20.34
C THR A 99 -11.70 -16.17 -19.09
N ILE A 100 -11.93 -14.88 -18.84
CA ILE A 100 -11.42 -14.16 -17.65
C ILE A 100 -12.49 -14.17 -16.56
N GLU A 101 -12.09 -14.60 -15.36
CA GLU A 101 -12.96 -14.64 -14.17
C GLU A 101 -13.00 -13.30 -13.42
N GLY A 102 -11.89 -12.56 -13.43
CA GLY A 102 -11.79 -11.22 -12.86
C GLY A 102 -10.64 -10.39 -13.43
N ILE A 103 -10.73 -9.06 -13.31
CA ILE A 103 -9.69 -8.13 -13.77
C ILE A 103 -9.21 -7.28 -12.62
N VAL A 104 -7.88 -7.27 -12.43
CA VAL A 104 -7.18 -6.46 -11.43
C VAL A 104 -6.77 -5.13 -12.06
N TYR A 105 -7.09 -4.03 -11.41
CA TYR A 105 -6.72 -2.67 -11.83
C TYR A 105 -6.66 -1.70 -10.64
N PHE A 106 -6.19 -0.48 -10.89
CA PHE A 106 -6.20 0.59 -9.90
C PHE A 106 -7.40 1.52 -10.08
N THR A 107 -8.10 1.80 -8.99
CA THR A 107 -9.17 2.80 -8.95
C THR A 107 -8.60 4.23 -9.02
N SER A 108 -9.46 5.22 -9.22
CA SER A 108 -9.10 6.64 -9.13
C SER A 108 -8.57 7.05 -7.74
N GLY A 109 -8.89 6.26 -6.70
CA GLY A 109 -8.34 6.43 -5.35
C GLY A 109 -6.98 5.78 -5.11
N ASN A 110 -6.30 5.30 -6.16
CA ASN A 110 -5.02 4.57 -6.07
C ASN A 110 -5.12 3.28 -5.23
N GLU A 111 -6.28 2.63 -5.25
CA GLU A 111 -6.47 1.33 -4.61
C GLU A 111 -6.47 0.21 -5.63
N LEU A 112 -5.69 -0.83 -5.35
CA LEU A 112 -5.61 -2.03 -6.18
C LEU A 112 -6.81 -2.96 -5.89
N VAL A 113 -7.72 -3.04 -6.84
CA VAL A 113 -8.98 -3.77 -6.74
C VAL A 113 -9.09 -4.86 -7.80
N ILE A 114 -10.04 -5.76 -7.62
CA ILE A 114 -10.45 -6.74 -8.63
C ILE A 114 -11.95 -6.61 -8.89
N LYS A 115 -12.32 -6.59 -10.18
CA LYS A 115 -13.70 -6.70 -10.64
C LYS A 115 -13.97 -8.11 -11.14
N THR A 116 -14.96 -8.79 -10.59
CA THR A 116 -15.26 -10.21 -10.88
C THR A 116 -16.52 -10.36 -11.73
N ARG A 117 -16.63 -11.48 -12.46
CA ARG A 117 -17.81 -11.75 -13.30
C ARG A 117 -19.07 -12.09 -12.49
N SER A 118 -18.93 -12.78 -11.36
CA SER A 118 -20.06 -13.27 -10.54
C SER A 118 -20.86 -12.16 -9.85
N GLU A 119 -20.26 -10.99 -9.65
CA GLU A 119 -20.90 -9.85 -8.95
C GLU A 119 -21.59 -8.88 -9.93
N SER A 120 -21.50 -9.14 -11.24
CA SER A 120 -21.91 -8.17 -12.28
C SER A 120 -23.41 -8.14 -12.60
N LYS A 121 -24.25 -9.06 -12.09
CA LYS A 121 -25.65 -9.20 -12.57
C LYS A 121 -26.78 -9.00 -11.56
N GLU A 122 -26.55 -9.08 -10.25
CA GLU A 122 -27.67 -9.04 -9.28
C GLU A 122 -27.55 -7.99 -8.17
N SER A 123 -26.42 -7.30 -8.02
CA SER A 123 -26.26 -6.16 -7.12
C SER A 123 -25.04 -5.37 -7.59
N GLY A 124 -25.24 -4.17 -8.17
CA GLY A 124 -24.21 -3.37 -8.84
C GLY A 124 -22.79 -3.66 -8.34
N GLY A 125 -22.03 -4.42 -9.14
CA GLY A 125 -20.80 -5.09 -8.70
C GLY A 125 -19.81 -4.07 -8.15
N ARG A 126 -19.58 -4.12 -6.84
CA ARG A 126 -18.56 -3.29 -6.19
C ARG A 126 -17.20 -3.93 -6.41
N ASP A 127 -16.24 -3.11 -6.83
CA ASP A 127 -14.86 -3.54 -6.90
C ASP A 127 -14.37 -3.94 -5.50
N THR A 128 -13.75 -5.11 -5.40
CA THR A 128 -13.23 -5.60 -4.11
C THR A 128 -11.73 -5.37 -4.04
N PRO A 129 -11.17 -4.86 -2.94
CA PRO A 129 -9.72 -4.75 -2.79
C PRO A 129 -9.03 -6.10 -3.00
N LEU A 130 -7.98 -6.13 -3.85
CA LEU A 130 -7.31 -7.38 -4.24
C LEU A 130 -6.80 -8.18 -3.03
N LYS A 131 -6.37 -7.47 -1.97
CA LYS A 131 -5.85 -8.09 -0.74
C LYS A 131 -6.87 -9.01 -0.04
N LEU A 132 -8.16 -8.76 -0.25
CA LEU A 132 -9.29 -9.40 0.41
C LEU A 132 -10.00 -10.44 -0.47
N SER A 133 -9.67 -10.44 -1.76
CA SER A 133 -10.28 -11.33 -2.74
C SER A 133 -9.65 -12.71 -2.69
N SER A 134 -10.46 -13.76 -2.85
CA SER A 134 -9.98 -15.15 -3.06
C SER A 134 -9.10 -15.28 -4.30
N TYR A 135 -9.19 -14.33 -5.24
CA TYR A 135 -8.38 -14.28 -6.45
C TYR A 135 -6.94 -13.80 -6.23
N ARG A 136 -6.59 -13.30 -5.04
CA ARG A 136 -5.22 -12.90 -4.69
C ARG A 136 -4.20 -14.00 -4.96
N ASP A 137 -4.56 -15.23 -4.59
CA ASP A 137 -3.73 -16.42 -4.77
C ASP A 137 -4.09 -17.20 -6.04
N GLN A 138 -5.10 -16.75 -6.79
CA GLN A 138 -5.61 -17.38 -8.01
C GLN A 138 -5.50 -16.49 -9.24
N LEU A 139 -4.45 -15.66 -9.31
CA LEU A 139 -4.23 -14.74 -10.44
C LEU A 139 -4.15 -15.46 -11.79
N GLN A 140 -3.93 -16.78 -11.85
CA GLN A 140 -3.96 -17.56 -13.09
C GLN A 140 -5.26 -17.47 -13.89
N ASN A 141 -6.39 -17.20 -13.24
CA ASN A 141 -7.70 -17.08 -13.88
C ASN A 141 -8.10 -15.61 -14.15
N CYS A 142 -7.26 -14.67 -13.72
CA CYS A 142 -7.53 -13.24 -13.79
C CYS A 142 -6.70 -12.58 -14.89
N ALA A 143 -7.16 -11.42 -15.35
CA ALA A 143 -6.34 -10.51 -16.12
C ALA A 143 -5.92 -9.30 -15.28
N VAL A 144 -4.86 -8.61 -15.70
CA VAL A 144 -4.28 -7.48 -14.98
C VAL A 144 -4.15 -6.30 -15.93
N TYR A 145 -4.64 -5.14 -15.52
CA TYR A 145 -4.48 -3.87 -16.21
C TYR A 145 -3.68 -2.90 -15.33
N LEU A 146 -2.59 -2.38 -15.88
CA LEU A 146 -1.77 -1.32 -15.29
C LEU A 146 -1.79 -0.15 -16.28
N ASP A 147 -2.26 1.01 -15.83
CA ASP A 147 -2.16 2.25 -16.60
C ASP A 147 -0.72 2.82 -16.53
N ASP A 148 -0.50 3.96 -17.19
CA ASP A 148 0.81 4.60 -17.24
C ASP A 148 1.40 4.92 -15.87
N TYR A 149 0.58 5.50 -14.98
CA TYR A 149 0.98 5.90 -13.63
C TYR A 149 1.37 4.70 -12.76
N HIS A 150 0.60 3.61 -12.83
CA HIS A 150 0.80 2.42 -12.01
C HIS A 150 1.78 1.40 -12.63
N THR A 151 2.47 1.75 -13.73
CA THR A 151 3.58 0.96 -14.28
C THR A 151 4.86 1.02 -13.43
N ARG A 152 4.94 1.97 -12.49
CA ARG A 152 6.00 2.12 -11.49
C ARG A 152 5.47 1.73 -10.09
N GLY A 153 6.35 1.27 -9.21
CA GLY A 153 6.00 0.93 -7.81
C GLY A 153 5.10 -0.31 -7.58
N THR A 154 4.31 -0.76 -8.55
CA THR A 154 3.39 -1.90 -8.38
C THR A 154 4.13 -3.25 -8.40
N ASP A 155 3.95 -4.07 -7.34
CA ASP A 155 4.46 -5.44 -7.27
C ASP A 155 3.32 -6.47 -7.22
N LEU A 156 3.12 -7.19 -8.32
CA LEU A 156 2.13 -8.24 -8.47
C LEU A 156 2.83 -9.58 -8.73
N LYS A 157 2.44 -10.61 -7.98
CA LYS A 157 2.95 -11.98 -8.16
C LYS A 157 2.25 -12.66 -9.35
N LEU A 158 2.60 -12.23 -10.56
CA LEU A 158 2.02 -12.78 -11.78
C LEU A 158 2.46 -14.25 -12.00
N PRO A 159 1.57 -15.13 -12.48
CA PRO A 159 1.91 -16.51 -12.85
C PRO A 159 3.01 -16.61 -13.91
N THR A 160 3.71 -17.74 -13.95
CA THR A 160 4.87 -17.93 -14.84
C THR A 160 4.51 -18.07 -16.32
N ASN A 161 3.29 -18.44 -16.66
CA ASN A 161 2.82 -18.63 -18.03
C ASN A 161 2.22 -17.35 -18.65
N PHE A 162 2.30 -16.21 -17.96
CA PHE A 162 1.66 -14.98 -18.42
C PHE A 162 2.43 -14.31 -19.53
N LYS A 163 1.68 -13.83 -20.53
CA LYS A 163 2.16 -12.98 -21.61
C LYS A 163 1.48 -11.61 -21.50
N ALA A 164 2.30 -10.55 -21.43
CA ALA A 164 1.82 -9.18 -21.29
C ALA A 164 1.84 -8.42 -22.61
N CYS A 165 0.82 -7.59 -22.83
CA CYS A 165 0.82 -6.50 -23.79
C CYS A 165 1.50 -5.29 -23.16
N VAL A 166 2.55 -4.77 -23.78
CA VAL A 166 3.20 -3.51 -23.39
C VAL A 166 2.95 -2.48 -24.49
N THR A 167 2.24 -1.41 -24.18
CA THR A 167 2.00 -0.32 -25.13
C THR A 167 3.22 0.59 -25.24
N ILE A 168 3.52 1.06 -26.45
CA ILE A 168 4.65 1.94 -26.74
C ILE A 168 4.18 3.16 -27.50
N GLY A 169 4.30 4.32 -26.87
CA GLY A 169 4.12 5.64 -27.48
C GLY A 169 5.39 6.16 -28.17
N SER A 170 5.24 7.21 -28.98
CA SER A 170 6.33 7.75 -29.82
C SER A 170 7.48 8.38 -29.04
N ARG A 171 7.23 8.88 -27.83
CA ARG A 171 8.21 9.53 -26.95
C ARG A 171 8.68 8.64 -25.78
N MET A 172 8.37 7.35 -25.81
CA MET A 172 8.77 6.41 -24.77
C MET A 172 10.31 6.35 -24.62
N ARG A 173 10.82 6.52 -23.39
CA ARG A 173 12.24 6.39 -23.04
C ARG A 173 12.61 5.00 -22.52
N ARG A 174 13.90 4.68 -22.46
CA ARG A 174 14.36 3.30 -22.17
C ARG A 174 14.13 2.90 -20.73
N ASP A 175 14.36 3.80 -19.79
CA ASP A 175 14.00 3.63 -18.38
C ASP A 175 12.53 3.18 -18.23
N LYS A 176 11.61 3.93 -18.85
CA LYS A 176 10.16 3.69 -18.77
C LYS A 176 9.76 2.34 -19.38
N LEU A 177 10.30 2.02 -20.57
CA LEU A 177 10.05 0.73 -21.21
C LEU A 177 10.57 -0.45 -20.37
N VAL A 178 11.78 -0.33 -19.82
CA VAL A 178 12.38 -1.37 -18.98
C VAL A 178 11.57 -1.56 -17.70
N GLN A 179 11.19 -0.48 -17.02
CA GLN A 179 10.39 -0.52 -15.81
C GLN A 179 9.02 -1.18 -16.03
N ALA A 180 8.37 -0.86 -17.15
CA ALA A 180 7.12 -1.48 -17.58
C ALA A 180 7.29 -2.98 -17.84
N CYS A 181 8.31 -3.39 -18.60
CA CYS A 181 8.59 -4.80 -18.86
C CYS A 181 8.91 -5.57 -17.57
N MET A 182 9.59 -4.95 -16.61
CA MET A 182 9.94 -5.55 -15.33
C MET A 182 8.77 -5.70 -14.35
N ARG A 183 7.56 -5.23 -14.68
CA ARG A 183 6.34 -5.67 -13.97
C ARG A 183 6.12 -7.17 -14.14
N MET A 184 6.61 -7.74 -15.24
CA MET A 184 6.80 -9.18 -15.40
C MET A 184 8.07 -9.62 -14.66
N ARG A 185 7.98 -9.79 -13.33
CA ARG A 185 9.15 -10.13 -12.47
C ARG A 185 9.90 -11.41 -12.87
N LYS A 186 9.25 -12.32 -13.61
CA LYS A 186 9.84 -13.56 -14.14
C LYS A 186 10.02 -13.48 -15.67
N LEU A 187 10.21 -12.29 -16.24
CA LEU A 187 10.45 -12.10 -17.66
C LEU A 187 11.63 -12.97 -18.14
N GLY A 188 11.40 -13.75 -19.20
CA GLY A 188 12.36 -14.71 -19.74
C GLY A 188 12.69 -15.91 -18.86
N LYS A 189 11.89 -16.12 -17.79
CA LYS A 189 11.80 -17.33 -16.96
C LYS A 189 10.36 -17.84 -16.94
N GLY A 190 9.78 -17.96 -18.14
CA GLY A 190 8.38 -18.35 -18.39
C GLY A 190 7.50 -17.19 -18.84
N GLN A 191 7.65 -16.01 -18.23
CA GLN A 191 6.87 -14.83 -18.62
C GLN A 191 7.46 -14.17 -19.87
N SER A 192 6.59 -13.63 -20.70
CA SER A 192 6.98 -12.94 -21.94
C SER A 192 6.15 -11.67 -22.18
N VAL A 193 6.61 -10.83 -23.10
CA VAL A 193 5.94 -9.58 -23.50
C VAL A 193 5.68 -9.54 -25.01
N GLN A 194 4.67 -8.78 -25.39
CA GLN A 194 4.33 -8.45 -26.77
C GLN A 194 4.11 -6.94 -26.86
N PHE A 195 4.73 -6.31 -27.86
CA PHE A 195 4.72 -4.86 -27.98
C PHE A 195 3.61 -4.37 -28.90
N TYR A 196 2.80 -3.44 -28.40
CA TYR A 196 1.76 -2.74 -29.17
C TYR A 196 2.23 -1.32 -29.40
N LEU A 197 2.54 -0.98 -30.63
CA LEU A 197 3.12 0.32 -30.98
C LEU A 197 2.04 1.26 -31.50
N SER A 198 2.05 2.50 -31.01
CA SER A 198 1.23 3.57 -31.60
C SER A 198 1.58 3.76 -33.09
N HIS A 199 0.68 4.40 -33.82
CA HIS A 199 0.90 4.70 -35.24
C HIS A 199 2.18 5.53 -35.44
N GLU A 200 2.37 6.57 -34.60
CA GLU A 200 3.53 7.46 -34.63
C GLU A 200 4.81 6.73 -34.26
N ALA A 201 4.79 5.89 -33.21
CA ALA A 201 5.94 5.09 -32.80
C ALA A 201 6.37 4.11 -33.90
N SER A 202 5.38 3.46 -34.54
CA SER A 202 5.60 2.54 -35.66
C SER A 202 6.24 3.25 -36.86
N ASN A 203 5.79 4.47 -37.18
CA ASN A 203 6.34 5.27 -38.26
C ASN A 203 7.77 5.74 -37.95
N LYS A 204 8.02 6.27 -36.74
CA LYS A 204 9.36 6.73 -36.31
C LYS A 204 10.38 5.60 -36.43
N ILE A 205 10.05 4.40 -35.94
CA ILE A 205 10.93 3.21 -36.04
C ILE A 205 11.16 2.81 -37.50
N ARG A 206 10.15 2.89 -38.37
CA ARG A 206 10.28 2.57 -39.81
C ARG A 206 11.18 3.58 -40.53
N GLU A 207 11.05 4.86 -40.24
CA GLU A 207 11.88 5.91 -40.85
C GLU A 207 13.36 5.77 -40.46
N MET A 208 13.64 5.44 -39.21
CA MET A 208 15.02 5.24 -38.75
C MET A 208 15.68 4.00 -39.37
N LYS A 209 14.91 2.94 -39.66
CA LYS A 209 15.41 1.77 -40.41
C LYS A 209 15.96 2.18 -41.77
N ASN A 210 15.29 3.09 -42.47
CA ASN A 210 15.70 3.54 -43.81
C ASN A 210 16.97 4.41 -43.77
N LYS A 211 17.26 5.09 -42.66
CA LYS A 211 18.44 5.95 -42.50
C LYS A 211 19.71 5.21 -42.09
N ASN A 212 19.60 4.20 -41.21
CA ASN A 212 20.77 3.55 -40.59
C ASN A 212 21.23 2.26 -41.30
N GLY A 213 20.53 1.78 -42.33
CA GLY A 213 20.92 0.58 -43.09
C GLY A 213 20.99 -0.71 -42.26
N ASP A 214 20.33 -0.73 -41.09
CA ASP A 214 20.49 -1.79 -40.09
C ASP A 214 19.83 -3.12 -40.53
N LYS A 215 20.64 -4.19 -40.54
CA LYS A 215 20.27 -5.52 -41.04
C LYS A 215 19.63 -6.43 -39.98
N SER A 216 19.56 -6.02 -38.71
CA SER A 216 18.94 -6.83 -37.66
C SER A 216 17.42 -6.88 -37.83
N ASP A 217 16.85 -8.09 -37.97
CA ASP A 217 15.40 -8.31 -38.05
C ASP A 217 14.72 -8.51 -36.69
N ILE A 218 15.46 -8.34 -35.61
CA ILE A 218 14.96 -8.45 -34.23
C ILE A 218 14.10 -7.21 -33.92
N ILE A 219 12.81 -7.42 -33.72
CA ILE A 219 11.81 -6.36 -33.51
C ILE A 219 12.07 -5.62 -32.20
N SER A 220 12.28 -6.33 -31.10
CA SER A 220 12.51 -5.68 -29.81
C SER A 220 13.85 -4.94 -29.76
N PHE A 221 14.86 -5.42 -30.49
CA PHE A 221 16.11 -4.67 -30.71
C PHE A 221 15.84 -3.35 -31.45
N ARG A 222 15.03 -3.33 -32.51
CA ARG A 222 14.69 -2.09 -33.23
C ARG A 222 13.92 -1.10 -32.36
N ILE A 223 12.98 -1.60 -31.56
CA ILE A 223 12.26 -0.78 -30.58
C ILE A 223 13.26 -0.13 -29.61
N PHE A 224 14.19 -0.92 -29.08
CA PHE A 224 15.15 -0.47 -28.09
C PHE A 224 16.24 0.46 -28.66
N SER A 225 16.90 0.02 -29.72
CA SER A 225 18.07 0.68 -30.32
C SER A 225 17.71 1.88 -31.18
N CYS A 226 16.61 1.84 -31.93
CA CYS A 226 16.22 2.94 -32.80
C CYS A 226 15.18 3.86 -32.15
N GLY A 227 14.13 3.32 -31.53
CA GLY A 227 13.07 4.16 -30.95
C GLY A 227 13.49 4.76 -29.61
N VAL A 228 13.69 3.88 -28.65
CA VAL A 228 13.63 4.24 -27.24
C VAL A 228 14.94 4.83 -26.72
N ARG A 229 16.10 4.31 -27.15
CA ARG A 229 17.41 4.94 -26.87
C ARG A 229 17.56 6.32 -27.52
N GLN A 230 17.04 6.48 -28.73
CA GLN A 230 17.07 7.76 -29.42
C GLN A 230 16.21 8.79 -28.69
N ASN A 231 15.02 8.41 -28.22
CA ASN A 231 14.18 9.26 -27.38
C ASN A 231 14.88 9.66 -26.07
N SER A 232 15.57 8.73 -25.41
CA SER A 232 16.36 9.04 -24.20
C SER A 232 17.46 10.06 -24.50
N LYS A 233 18.17 9.89 -25.62
CA LYS A 233 19.22 10.82 -26.06
C LYS A 233 18.65 12.20 -26.41
N GLU A 234 17.57 12.26 -27.18
CA GLU A 234 16.87 13.51 -27.51
C GLU A 234 16.43 14.25 -26.23
N PHE A 235 15.89 13.51 -25.25
CA PHE A 235 15.52 14.08 -23.95
C PHE A 235 16.71 14.67 -23.18
N GLU A 236 17.87 13.98 -23.15
CA GLU A 236 19.08 14.51 -22.54
C GLU A 236 19.60 15.76 -23.28
N GLU A 237 19.65 15.72 -24.62
CA GLU A 237 20.09 16.84 -25.45
C GLU A 237 19.18 18.08 -25.29
N ASP A 238 17.86 17.89 -25.25
CA ASP A 238 16.87 18.95 -25.04
C ASP A 238 16.93 19.53 -23.61
N GLY A 239 17.32 18.72 -22.61
CA GLY A 239 17.45 19.13 -21.21
C GLY A 239 18.75 19.87 -20.88
N LEU A 240 19.81 19.70 -21.67
CA LEU A 240 21.13 20.27 -21.41
C LEU A 240 21.18 21.82 -21.34
N PRO A 241 20.42 22.58 -22.16
CA PRO A 241 20.34 24.03 -22.02
C PRO A 241 19.81 24.47 -20.65
N TYR A 242 18.75 23.83 -20.16
CA TYR A 242 18.15 24.11 -18.85
C TYR A 242 19.08 23.70 -17.70
N TRP A 243 19.76 22.56 -17.84
CA TRP A 243 20.80 22.14 -16.92
C TRP A 243 21.94 23.17 -16.84
N ALA A 244 22.39 23.72 -17.97
CA ALA A 244 23.42 24.75 -18.00
C ALA A 244 22.97 26.07 -17.34
N ALA A 245 21.70 26.46 -17.53
CA ALA A 245 21.12 27.61 -16.84
C ALA A 245 21.01 27.38 -15.33
N SER A 246 20.56 26.19 -14.91
CA SER A 246 20.53 25.81 -13.50
C SER A 246 21.94 25.82 -12.88
N ALA A 247 22.95 25.35 -13.60
CA ALA A 247 24.34 25.39 -13.16
C ALA A 247 24.86 26.83 -13.02
N LYS A 248 24.46 27.75 -13.91
CA LYS A 248 24.74 29.19 -13.80
C LYS A 248 24.12 29.77 -12.52
N THR A 249 22.82 29.56 -12.30
CA THR A 249 22.11 30.06 -11.11
C THR A 249 22.68 29.48 -9.82
N TYR A 250 23.00 28.18 -9.81
CA TYR A 250 23.68 27.53 -8.69
C TYR A 250 25.05 28.16 -8.41
N THR A 251 25.86 28.39 -9.45
CA THR A 251 27.18 29.01 -9.31
C THR A 251 27.09 30.43 -8.75
N GLN A 252 26.09 31.22 -9.21
CA GLN A 252 25.83 32.56 -8.68
C GLN A 252 25.50 32.53 -7.19
N LYS A 253 24.59 31.64 -6.77
CA LYS A 253 24.20 31.48 -5.37
C LYS A 253 25.36 31.01 -4.49
N LEU A 254 26.12 30.01 -4.95
CA LEU A 254 27.30 29.49 -4.23
C LEU A 254 28.39 30.56 -4.10
N ALA A 255 28.65 31.32 -5.16
CA ALA A 255 29.61 32.42 -5.14
C ALA A 255 29.19 33.55 -4.19
N ALA A 256 27.89 33.89 -4.17
CA ALA A 256 27.35 34.88 -3.24
C ALA A 256 27.42 34.41 -1.78
N ASP A 257 27.14 33.13 -1.53
CA ASP A 257 27.24 32.50 -0.20
C ASP A 257 28.68 32.53 0.34
N GLU A 258 29.66 32.15 -0.46
CA GLU A 258 31.09 32.26 -0.11
C GLU A 258 31.51 33.72 0.18
N MET A 259 30.95 34.69 -0.55
CA MET A 259 31.17 36.11 -0.28
C MET A 259 30.52 36.56 1.03
N PHE A 260 29.35 36.03 1.37
CA PHE A 260 28.66 36.31 2.63
C PHE A 260 29.40 35.68 3.82
N GLU A 261 29.86 34.44 3.70
CA GLU A 261 30.64 33.75 4.73
C GLU A 261 31.97 34.45 5.03
N ALA A 262 32.60 35.06 4.01
CA ALA A 262 33.80 35.88 4.17
C ALA A 262 33.53 37.31 4.72
N SER A 263 32.27 37.68 4.95
CA SER A 263 31.86 39.01 5.42
C SER A 263 31.58 39.05 6.92
N ASP A 264 31.29 40.25 7.44
CA ASP A 264 30.95 40.49 8.85
C ASP A 264 29.59 39.89 9.27
N LYS A 265 28.90 39.16 8.38
CA LYS A 265 27.56 38.57 8.57
C LYS A 265 26.50 39.56 9.07
N SER A 266 26.65 40.83 8.71
CA SER A 266 25.74 41.90 9.11
C SER A 266 24.41 41.85 8.34
N SER A 267 23.38 42.54 8.85
CA SER A 267 22.10 42.71 8.13
C SER A 267 22.29 43.32 6.72
N LYS A 268 23.30 44.18 6.54
CA LYS A 268 23.65 44.74 5.23
C LYS A 268 24.24 43.67 4.30
N ALA A 269 25.12 42.82 4.80
CA ALA A 269 25.67 41.70 4.04
C ALA A 269 24.58 40.70 3.64
N GLY A 270 23.60 40.44 4.52
CA GLY A 270 22.44 39.60 4.19
C GLY A 270 21.56 40.18 3.08
N LYS A 271 21.34 41.51 3.06
CA LYS A 271 20.63 42.17 1.94
C LYS A 271 21.42 42.10 0.63
N THR A 272 22.74 42.20 0.68
CA THR A 272 23.61 42.02 -0.49
C THR A 272 23.55 40.58 -1.02
N LEU A 273 23.59 39.58 -0.13
CA LEU A 273 23.41 38.17 -0.50
C LEU A 273 22.06 37.94 -1.20
N ALA A 274 20.96 38.45 -0.62
CA ALA A 274 19.63 38.33 -1.23
C ALA A 274 19.62 38.91 -2.66
N LYS A 275 20.12 40.13 -2.83
CA LYS A 275 20.20 40.80 -4.13
C LYS A 275 21.08 40.05 -5.15
N GLN A 276 22.18 39.44 -4.69
CA GLN A 276 23.06 38.63 -5.53
C GLN A 276 22.40 37.30 -5.93
N CYS A 277 21.51 36.76 -5.10
CA CYS A 277 20.78 35.51 -5.35
C CYS A 277 19.46 35.70 -6.12
N GLU A 278 18.93 36.93 -6.20
CA GLU A 278 17.72 37.28 -6.95
C GLU A 278 17.93 37.10 -8.46
N ASP A 279 16.99 36.44 -9.14
CA ASP A 279 16.88 36.47 -10.60
C ASP A 279 15.78 37.48 -10.98
N PRO A 280 15.93 38.27 -12.06
CA PRO A 280 14.92 39.25 -12.45
C PRO A 280 13.61 38.55 -12.84
N GLU A 281 12.53 38.79 -12.10
CA GLU A 281 11.18 38.23 -12.38
C GLU A 281 10.40 39.04 -13.43
N VAL A 282 10.75 40.32 -13.62
CA VAL A 282 10.05 41.24 -14.54
C VAL A 282 10.97 41.64 -15.68
N PHE A 283 10.58 41.26 -16.89
CA PHE A 283 11.27 41.62 -18.13
C PHE A 283 10.46 42.66 -18.90
N VAL A 284 11.15 43.59 -19.55
CA VAL A 284 10.49 44.53 -20.46
C VAL A 284 10.14 43.77 -21.74
N LEU A 285 8.94 43.96 -22.31
CA LEU A 285 8.55 43.27 -23.55
C LEU A 285 9.57 43.48 -24.68
N GLU A 286 10.23 44.63 -24.72
CA GLU A 286 11.28 44.95 -25.69
C GLU A 286 12.57 44.12 -25.50
N SER A 287 12.91 43.70 -24.27
CA SER A 287 14.03 42.77 -24.04
C SER A 287 13.68 41.34 -24.46
N ILE A 288 12.40 40.95 -24.42
CA ILE A 288 11.94 39.64 -24.88
C ILE A 288 11.68 39.61 -26.40
N TYR A 289 11.15 40.70 -26.99
CA TYR A 289 10.65 40.70 -28.37
C TYR A 289 11.23 41.78 -29.29
N GLY A 290 11.99 42.76 -28.75
CA GLY A 290 12.35 44.00 -29.44
C GLY A 290 13.66 44.00 -30.25
N THR A 291 14.49 42.96 -30.16
CA THR A 291 15.73 42.85 -30.94
C THR A 291 15.74 41.62 -31.85
N TYR A 292 16.37 41.75 -33.02
CA TYR A 292 16.67 40.62 -33.91
C TYR A 292 17.60 39.64 -33.17
N LYS A 293 17.01 38.60 -32.57
CA LYS A 293 17.75 37.56 -31.86
C LYS A 293 18.42 36.66 -32.89
N SER A 294 19.73 36.83 -33.08
CA SER A 294 20.54 35.89 -33.86
C SER A 294 20.65 34.58 -33.08
N LYS A 295 20.38 33.45 -33.74
CA LYS A 295 20.74 32.14 -33.23
C LYS A 295 22.25 32.09 -32.98
N GLN A 296 22.66 31.71 -31.78
CA GLN A 296 24.07 31.51 -31.42
C GLN A 296 24.26 30.09 -30.90
N LEU A 297 25.46 29.54 -31.09
CA LEU A 297 25.81 28.25 -30.51
C LEU A 297 25.85 28.38 -28.98
N LEU A 298 25.14 27.49 -28.28
CA LEU A 298 25.07 27.54 -26.82
C LEU A 298 26.47 27.52 -26.18
N ALA A 299 27.39 26.72 -26.73
CA ALA A 299 28.78 26.62 -26.27
C ALA A 299 29.56 27.96 -26.26
N ASP A 300 29.18 28.92 -27.11
CA ASP A 300 29.78 30.25 -27.20
C ASP A 300 29.06 31.28 -26.31
N VAL A 301 27.82 30.98 -25.93
CA VAL A 301 27.01 31.79 -25.01
C VAL A 301 27.37 31.50 -23.55
N ILE A 302 27.70 30.24 -23.20
CA ILE A 302 28.04 29.84 -21.82
C ILE A 302 29.08 30.78 -21.17
N PRO A 303 30.24 31.08 -21.78
CA PRO A 303 31.21 31.99 -21.17
C PRO A 303 30.62 33.38 -20.86
N LYS A 304 29.73 33.89 -21.72
CA LYS A 304 29.07 35.19 -21.51
C LYS A 304 28.14 35.16 -20.29
N TRP A 305 27.46 34.04 -20.02
CA TRP A 305 26.64 33.90 -18.82
C TRP A 305 27.46 33.95 -17.54
N PHE A 306 28.59 33.26 -17.50
CA PHE A 306 29.45 33.25 -16.31
C PHE A 306 30.19 34.59 -16.12
N LEU A 307 30.53 35.31 -17.21
CA LEU A 307 31.00 36.69 -17.15
C LEU A 307 29.94 37.64 -16.58
N TYR A 308 28.67 37.46 -16.96
CA TYR A 308 27.56 38.22 -16.38
C TYR A 308 27.41 37.96 -14.87
N VAL A 309 27.54 36.70 -14.42
CA VAL A 309 27.55 36.37 -12.98
C VAL A 309 28.69 37.10 -12.28
N GLU A 310 29.89 37.09 -12.88
CA GLU A 310 31.06 37.80 -12.34
C GLU A 310 30.82 39.31 -12.22
N ASP A 311 30.25 39.94 -13.25
CA ASP A 311 29.93 41.36 -13.30
C ASP A 311 28.84 41.77 -12.30
N LYS A 312 27.80 40.94 -12.16
CA LYS A 312 26.72 41.14 -11.18
C LYS A 312 27.27 41.12 -9.75
N LEU A 313 28.09 40.11 -9.42
CA LEU A 313 28.72 39.99 -8.10
C LEU A 313 29.66 41.17 -7.79
N LYS A 314 30.36 41.71 -8.80
CA LYS A 314 31.20 42.92 -8.67
C LYS A 314 30.35 44.17 -8.42
N THR A 315 29.26 44.32 -9.17
CA THR A 315 28.40 45.52 -9.13
C THR A 315 27.62 45.62 -7.82
N ASP A 316 27.16 44.48 -7.28
CA ASP A 316 26.39 44.43 -6.03
C ASP A 316 27.25 44.57 -4.75
N ARG A 317 28.59 44.46 -4.86
CA ARG A 317 29.54 44.63 -3.75
C ARG A 317 29.66 46.09 -3.27
N GLY A 318 29.20 47.05 -4.05
CA GLY A 318 28.98 48.42 -3.59
C GLY A 318 29.26 49.51 -4.63
N TYR A 319 28.40 50.53 -4.60
CA TYR A 319 28.66 51.95 -4.93
C TYR A 319 29.70 52.23 -6.03
N LEU A 320 29.21 52.70 -7.19
CA LEU A 320 29.88 53.67 -8.08
C LEU A 320 31.42 53.78 -7.90
N GLY A 321 32.19 52.98 -8.64
CA GLY A 321 33.48 53.45 -9.14
C GLY A 321 34.78 52.85 -8.58
N ARG A 322 34.79 51.75 -7.81
CA ARG A 322 36.06 51.00 -7.57
C ARG A 322 35.91 49.51 -7.88
N LEU A 323 36.45 49.12 -9.04
CA LEU A 323 36.70 47.73 -9.45
C LEU A 323 37.62 47.05 -8.42
N THR A 324 37.03 46.44 -7.39
CA THR A 324 37.76 45.50 -6.54
C THR A 324 37.56 44.10 -7.13
N ASN A 325 38.67 43.41 -7.42
CA ASN A 325 38.63 42.04 -7.91
C ASN A 325 37.85 41.16 -6.91
N LEU A 326 37.08 40.20 -7.44
CA LEU A 326 36.43 39.18 -6.62
C LEU A 326 37.49 38.39 -5.83
N PRO A 327 37.17 37.86 -4.65
CA PRO A 327 38.06 36.95 -3.93
C PRO A 327 38.54 35.80 -4.84
N GLU A 328 39.80 35.38 -4.68
CA GLU A 328 40.38 34.33 -5.53
C GLU A 328 39.59 33.02 -5.44
N THR A 329 39.03 32.70 -4.27
CA THR A 329 38.13 31.56 -4.05
C THR A 329 36.90 31.62 -4.96
N VAL A 330 36.22 32.77 -5.01
CA VAL A 330 35.02 32.99 -5.83
C VAL A 330 35.35 32.92 -7.32
N GLN A 331 36.47 33.53 -7.75
CA GLN A 331 36.91 33.46 -9.14
C GLN A 331 37.21 32.02 -9.57
N ARG A 332 37.80 31.21 -8.69
CA ARG A 332 38.05 29.79 -8.93
C ARG A 332 36.76 28.99 -9.08
N ILE A 333 35.74 29.25 -8.24
CA ILE A 333 34.42 28.61 -8.32
C ILE A 333 33.76 28.90 -9.68
N ILE A 334 33.65 30.18 -10.05
CA ILE A 334 33.04 30.60 -11.32
C ILE A 334 33.78 29.98 -12.51
N SER A 335 35.12 30.05 -12.50
CA SER A 335 35.96 29.49 -13.57
C SER A 335 35.82 27.97 -13.69
N PHE A 336 35.69 27.26 -12.56
CA PHE A 336 35.52 25.81 -12.55
C PHE A 336 34.20 25.40 -13.19
N TYR A 337 33.07 25.95 -12.72
CA TYR A 337 31.75 25.61 -13.26
C TYR A 337 31.58 26.07 -14.71
N MET A 338 32.11 27.24 -15.08
CA MET A 338 32.12 27.70 -16.47
C MET A 338 32.80 26.67 -17.40
N ARG A 339 34.01 26.23 -17.05
CA ARG A 339 34.76 25.24 -17.86
C ARG A 339 34.05 23.89 -17.88
N TYR A 340 33.49 23.46 -16.75
CA TYR A 340 32.77 22.21 -16.63
C TYR A 340 31.51 22.19 -17.52
N VAL A 341 30.64 23.19 -17.38
CA VAL A 341 29.41 23.33 -18.20
C VAL A 341 29.77 23.46 -19.67
N GLN A 342 30.73 24.33 -20.02
CA GLN A 342 31.12 24.50 -21.43
C GLN A 342 31.66 23.20 -22.05
N LYS A 343 32.44 22.41 -21.28
CA LYS A 343 32.94 21.11 -21.74
C LYS A 343 31.78 20.14 -22.02
N GLN A 344 30.79 20.06 -21.13
CA GLN A 344 29.64 19.16 -21.30
C GLN A 344 28.79 19.53 -22.51
N ILE A 345 28.51 20.82 -22.70
CA ILE A 345 27.74 21.33 -23.84
C ILE A 345 28.48 21.08 -25.15
N LYS A 346 29.80 21.32 -25.21
CA LYS A 346 30.61 21.02 -26.41
C LYS A 346 30.68 19.53 -26.73
N LEU A 347 30.63 18.67 -25.72
CA LEU A 347 30.72 17.22 -25.91
C LEU A 347 29.42 16.63 -26.46
N HIS A 348 28.27 17.07 -25.95
CA HIS A 348 26.97 16.46 -26.24
C HIS A 348 26.15 17.21 -27.28
N ILE A 349 26.18 18.55 -27.27
CA ILE A 349 25.36 19.41 -28.17
C ILE A 349 26.18 20.52 -28.85
N PRO A 350 27.26 20.19 -29.59
CA PRO A 350 28.20 21.18 -30.16
C PRO A 350 27.61 22.10 -31.23
N LYS A 351 26.51 21.69 -31.87
CA LYS A 351 25.89 22.40 -33.00
C LYS A 351 24.52 22.98 -32.66
N GLN A 352 24.09 22.89 -31.40
CA GLN A 352 22.76 23.35 -31.01
C GLN A 352 22.75 24.88 -30.94
N GLU A 353 21.92 25.45 -31.81
CA GLU A 353 21.65 26.87 -31.86
C GLU A 353 20.55 27.22 -30.87
N PHE A 354 20.74 28.28 -30.11
CA PHE A 354 19.84 28.67 -29.03
C PHE A 354 19.41 30.13 -29.17
N LEU A 355 18.15 30.39 -28.81
CA LEU A 355 17.59 31.75 -28.68
C LEU A 355 17.61 32.12 -27.20
N PHE A 356 18.35 33.17 -26.84
CA PHE A 356 18.65 33.53 -25.44
C PHE A 356 17.42 33.60 -24.49
N SER A 357 16.22 33.92 -24.99
CA SER A 357 14.99 33.99 -24.17
C SER A 357 14.30 32.66 -23.86
N MET A 358 14.71 31.54 -24.46
CA MET A 358 14.05 30.24 -24.24
C MET A 358 14.41 29.58 -22.89
N LEU A 359 15.30 30.18 -22.08
CA LEU A 359 15.69 29.67 -20.75
C LEU A 359 14.92 30.31 -19.61
N GLU A 360 14.07 31.27 -19.93
CA GLU A 360 13.22 31.96 -18.97
C GLU A 360 11.80 31.36 -18.94
N GLU A 361 11.59 30.23 -19.63
CA GLU A 361 10.39 29.41 -19.46
C GLU A 361 10.48 28.66 -18.13
N GLU A 362 9.49 28.88 -17.25
CA GLU A 362 9.29 28.03 -16.08
C GLU A 362 9.00 26.60 -16.56
N GLN A 363 9.94 25.69 -16.31
CA GLN A 363 9.75 24.28 -16.57
C GLN A 363 9.27 23.61 -15.28
N GLU A 364 7.98 23.27 -15.23
CA GLU A 364 7.46 22.34 -14.23
C GLU A 364 8.06 20.95 -14.48
N LYS A 365 9.14 20.65 -13.75
CA LYS A 365 9.72 19.32 -13.74
C LYS A 365 9.00 18.53 -12.66
N GLU A 366 7.98 17.77 -13.05
CA GLU A 366 7.33 16.82 -12.14
C GLU A 366 8.39 15.81 -11.65
N LEU A 367 8.78 15.98 -10.39
CA LEU A 367 9.53 14.98 -9.64
C LEU A 367 8.48 14.04 -9.06
N GLU A 368 8.38 12.82 -9.59
CA GLU A 368 7.57 11.77 -8.97
C GLU A 368 8.27 11.34 -7.66
N PRO A 369 7.71 11.62 -6.47
CA PRO A 369 8.28 11.13 -5.23
C PRO A 369 8.05 9.61 -5.15
N GLU A 370 9.10 8.82 -5.38
CA GLU A 370 9.07 7.38 -5.13
C GLU A 370 9.11 7.14 -3.61
N GLN A 371 7.94 6.94 -2.98
CA GLN A 371 7.86 6.52 -1.58
C GLN A 371 8.11 5.01 -1.48
N GLU A 372 9.36 4.60 -1.31
CA GLU A 372 9.71 3.23 -0.94
C GLU A 372 9.28 2.97 0.53
N ARG A 373 8.21 2.20 0.74
CA ARG A 373 7.83 1.70 2.07
C ARG A 373 8.52 0.36 2.33
N GLU A 374 9.59 0.38 3.11
CA GLU A 374 10.17 -0.86 3.65
C GLU A 374 9.30 -1.40 4.79
N VAL A 375 8.63 -2.53 4.55
CA VAL A 375 7.87 -3.23 5.59
C VAL A 375 8.83 -4.19 6.31
N ASN A 376 9.27 -3.81 7.50
CA ASN A 376 10.01 -4.72 8.36
C ASN A 376 9.03 -5.64 9.11
N VAL A 377 8.96 -6.91 8.71
CA VAL A 377 8.06 -7.89 9.32
C VAL A 377 8.71 -8.42 10.60
N GLU A 378 8.34 -7.86 11.75
CA GLU A 378 8.73 -8.42 13.04
C GLU A 378 8.00 -9.74 13.26
N ARG A 379 8.77 -10.84 13.34
CA ARG A 379 8.21 -12.17 13.61
C ARG A 379 8.12 -12.41 15.10
N PRO A 380 7.14 -13.19 15.58
CA PRO A 380 7.11 -13.64 16.96
C PRO A 380 8.45 -14.27 17.40
N PRO A 381 8.82 -14.13 18.68
CA PRO A 381 10.05 -14.74 19.20
C PRO A 381 10.03 -16.27 19.02
N ARG A 382 11.21 -16.88 18.91
CA ARG A 382 11.31 -18.34 18.78
C ARG A 382 10.75 -19.02 20.02
N ALA A 383 9.79 -19.92 19.84
CA ALA A 383 9.20 -20.73 20.90
C ALA A 383 9.12 -22.21 20.48
N SER A 384 9.24 -23.10 21.46
CA SER A 384 9.06 -24.55 21.24
C SER A 384 7.58 -24.90 21.37
N PRO A 385 7.00 -25.63 20.39
CA PRO A 385 5.59 -26.03 20.46
C PRO A 385 5.36 -27.04 21.60
N LEU A 386 4.25 -26.91 22.31
CA LEU A 386 3.80 -27.91 23.26
C LEU A 386 3.13 -29.07 22.52
N LEU A 387 3.35 -30.30 22.96
CA LEU A 387 2.70 -31.47 22.39
C LEU A 387 1.20 -31.44 22.73
N PRO A 388 0.30 -31.48 21.73
CA PRO A 388 -1.12 -31.40 21.98
C PRO A 388 -1.64 -32.71 22.58
N LYS A 389 -2.66 -32.62 23.44
CA LYS A 389 -3.23 -33.76 24.17
C LYS A 389 -4.75 -33.67 24.22
N LEU A 390 -5.41 -34.70 23.71
CA LEU A 390 -6.87 -34.84 23.81
C LEU A 390 -7.26 -35.24 25.24
N CYS A 391 -8.17 -34.48 25.84
CA CYS A 391 -8.73 -34.82 27.14
C CYS A 391 -9.91 -35.80 27.02
N GLN A 392 -9.97 -36.78 27.93
CA GLN A 392 -11.05 -37.77 27.97
C GLN A 392 -12.43 -37.14 28.21
N ASN A 393 -12.52 -36.06 29.00
CA ASN A 393 -13.79 -35.37 29.24
C ASN A 393 -14.32 -34.65 27.99
N VAL A 394 -13.43 -34.16 27.13
CA VAL A 394 -13.79 -33.55 25.84
C VAL A 394 -14.35 -34.62 24.91
N GLU A 395 -13.71 -35.80 24.86
CA GLU A 395 -14.20 -36.94 24.09
C GLU A 395 -15.56 -37.44 24.62
N LEU A 396 -15.73 -37.54 25.95
CA LEU A 396 -17.00 -37.93 26.58
C LEU A 396 -18.11 -36.92 26.28
N PHE A 397 -17.82 -35.61 26.33
CA PHE A 397 -18.78 -34.58 25.95
C PHE A 397 -19.24 -34.72 24.51
N VAL A 398 -18.32 -34.97 23.57
CA VAL A 398 -18.71 -35.18 22.16
C VAL A 398 -19.53 -36.46 21.98
N LYS A 399 -19.20 -37.56 22.67
CA LYS A 399 -19.93 -38.83 22.57
C LYS A 399 -21.33 -38.78 23.20
N LEU A 400 -21.45 -38.25 24.41
CA LEU A 400 -22.65 -38.37 25.24
C LEU A 400 -23.46 -37.07 25.31
N GLY A 401 -22.84 -35.93 25.02
CA GLY A 401 -23.40 -34.62 25.32
C GLY A 401 -23.53 -34.39 26.82
N GLY A 402 -23.92 -33.19 27.21
CA GLY A 402 -24.20 -32.85 28.61
C GLY A 402 -23.71 -31.46 29.00
N GLN A 403 -24.08 -31.04 30.20
CA GLN A 403 -23.63 -29.77 30.75
C GLN A 403 -22.16 -29.84 31.15
N LEU A 404 -21.41 -28.82 30.75
CA LEU A 404 -20.00 -28.68 31.10
C LEU A 404 -19.85 -27.94 32.43
N HIS A 405 -18.82 -28.33 33.19
CA HIS A 405 -18.48 -27.69 34.46
C HIS A 405 -16.99 -27.38 34.50
N VAL A 406 -16.65 -26.18 34.99
CA VAL A 406 -15.27 -25.73 35.16
C VAL A 406 -14.54 -26.61 36.18
N GLY A 407 -13.28 -26.93 35.91
CA GLY A 407 -12.40 -27.62 36.88
C GLY A 407 -12.44 -29.15 36.82
N LYS A 408 -13.24 -29.74 35.94
CA LYS A 408 -13.09 -31.16 35.55
C LYS A 408 -12.10 -31.24 34.38
N ASP A 409 -11.11 -32.13 34.50
CA ASP A 409 -9.92 -32.29 33.65
C ASP A 409 -10.01 -31.58 32.29
N GLY A 410 -9.27 -30.47 32.12
CA GLY A 410 -9.00 -29.87 30.81
C GLY A 410 -10.04 -28.89 30.25
N ILE A 411 -11.09 -28.52 30.99
CA ILE A 411 -12.11 -27.55 30.55
C ILE A 411 -12.14 -26.33 31.47
N VAL A 412 -12.02 -25.14 30.86
CA VAL A 412 -12.00 -23.84 31.56
C VAL A 412 -12.98 -22.85 30.91
N ARG A 413 -13.17 -21.66 31.50
CA ARG A 413 -14.13 -20.66 30.98
C ARG A 413 -13.59 -19.99 29.74
N LEU A 414 -14.47 -19.48 28.88
CA LEU A 414 -14.05 -18.74 27.68
C LEU A 414 -13.10 -17.56 28.00
N GLY A 415 -13.34 -16.85 29.11
CA GLY A 415 -12.49 -15.73 29.54
C GLY A 415 -11.05 -16.15 29.90
N ASP A 416 -10.82 -17.42 30.23
CA ASP A 416 -9.50 -17.95 30.56
C ASP A 416 -8.58 -18.08 29.32
N ILE A 417 -9.08 -17.78 28.11
CA ILE A 417 -8.27 -17.62 26.88
C ILE A 417 -7.06 -16.70 27.10
N PHE A 418 -7.24 -15.69 27.96
CA PHE A 418 -6.24 -14.66 28.21
C PHE A 418 -5.41 -14.90 29.48
N ARG A 419 -5.52 -16.07 30.12
CA ARG A 419 -4.81 -16.39 31.37
C ARG A 419 -3.28 -16.39 31.23
N ASN A 420 -2.77 -16.76 30.06
CA ASN A 420 -1.33 -16.83 29.78
C ASN A 420 -0.79 -15.59 29.04
N THR A 421 -1.59 -14.53 28.90
CA THR A 421 -1.21 -13.31 28.17
C THR A 421 -0.94 -12.13 29.10
N THR A 422 -0.52 -10.98 28.56
CA THR A 422 -0.46 -9.70 29.28
C THR A 422 -1.78 -9.31 29.96
N PHE A 423 -2.91 -9.83 29.48
CA PHE A 423 -4.24 -9.48 29.95
C PHE A 423 -4.69 -10.25 31.20
N ALA A 424 -3.92 -11.23 31.68
CA ALA A 424 -4.29 -12.11 32.78
C ALA A 424 -4.76 -11.38 34.06
N ASN A 425 -4.17 -10.21 34.34
CA ASN A 425 -4.51 -9.42 35.53
C ASN A 425 -5.72 -8.49 35.34
N VAL A 426 -6.12 -8.26 34.08
CA VAL A 426 -7.21 -7.33 33.71
C VAL A 426 -8.48 -8.11 33.37
N VAL A 427 -8.34 -9.33 32.84
CA VAL A 427 -9.48 -10.17 32.46
C VAL A 427 -10.27 -10.63 33.68
N GLN A 428 -11.57 -10.38 33.64
CA GLN A 428 -12.52 -10.83 34.66
C GLN A 428 -13.19 -12.12 34.20
N ALA A 429 -12.44 -13.22 34.09
CA ALA A 429 -12.90 -14.47 33.49
C ALA A 429 -14.17 -15.06 34.15
N GLU A 430 -14.39 -14.77 35.43
CA GLU A 430 -15.60 -15.10 36.20
C GLU A 430 -16.88 -14.45 35.65
N CYS A 431 -16.74 -13.26 35.05
CA CYS A 431 -17.85 -12.46 34.52
C CYS A 431 -18.22 -12.89 33.10
N TRP A 432 -17.39 -13.72 32.45
CA TRP A 432 -17.70 -14.28 31.14
C TRP A 432 -18.75 -15.38 31.29
N ASN A 433 -19.61 -15.53 30.28
CA ASN A 433 -20.81 -16.37 30.34
C ASN A 433 -20.51 -17.79 30.85
N SER A 434 -21.27 -18.24 31.86
CA SER A 434 -21.11 -19.54 32.53
C SER A 434 -21.40 -20.76 31.66
N THR A 435 -21.92 -20.54 30.45
CA THR A 435 -22.25 -21.58 29.46
C THR A 435 -21.18 -21.75 28.37
N MET A 436 -20.13 -20.94 28.39
CA MET A 436 -19.09 -20.90 27.36
C MET A 436 -17.73 -21.34 27.90
N PHE A 437 -17.15 -22.31 27.23
CA PHE A 437 -15.97 -23.04 27.68
C PHE A 437 -14.91 -23.12 26.59
N VAL A 438 -13.68 -23.40 27.01
CA VAL A 438 -12.53 -23.65 26.14
C VAL A 438 -11.70 -24.79 26.72
N THR A 439 -11.02 -25.55 25.86
CA THR A 439 -10.14 -26.65 26.28
C THR A 439 -8.75 -26.13 26.67
N GLU A 440 -8.10 -26.79 27.62
CA GLU A 440 -6.71 -26.50 28.01
C GLU A 440 -5.72 -26.70 26.85
N ASP A 441 -5.99 -27.62 25.92
CA ASP A 441 -5.16 -27.79 24.72
C ASP A 441 -5.22 -26.57 23.79
N PHE A 442 -6.38 -25.90 23.71
CA PHE A 442 -6.52 -24.67 22.95
C PHE A 442 -5.66 -23.54 23.53
N LEU A 443 -5.54 -23.47 24.86
CA LEU A 443 -4.77 -22.45 25.55
C LEU A 443 -3.25 -22.67 25.44
N ASN A 444 -2.81 -23.90 25.63
CA ASN A 444 -1.39 -24.19 25.82
C ASN A 444 -0.74 -24.58 24.48
N VAL A 445 -0.15 -23.58 23.79
CA VAL A 445 0.46 -23.77 22.46
C VAL A 445 1.97 -23.97 22.53
N ILE A 446 2.64 -23.38 23.53
CA ILE A 446 4.10 -23.36 23.66
C ILE A 446 4.55 -23.89 25.03
N VAL A 447 5.78 -24.39 25.09
CA VAL A 447 6.41 -24.80 26.36
C VAL A 447 6.72 -23.54 27.20
N PRO A 448 6.31 -23.48 28.49
CA PRO A 448 6.61 -22.36 29.36
C PRO A 448 8.12 -22.26 29.64
N ASN A 449 8.75 -21.18 29.20
CA ASN A 449 10.13 -20.85 29.53
C ASN A 449 10.12 -19.80 30.65
N GLY A 450 10.79 -20.08 31.77
CA GLY A 450 10.66 -19.39 33.07
C GLY A 450 11.00 -17.89 33.15
N HIS A 451 11.24 -17.21 32.03
CA HIS A 451 11.49 -15.77 31.97
C HIS A 451 10.40 -15.10 31.10
N SER A 452 9.25 -14.75 31.71
CA SER A 452 8.18 -13.96 31.08
C SER A 452 7.70 -14.47 29.70
N THR A 453 7.12 -15.67 29.65
CA THR A 453 6.44 -16.23 28.46
C THR A 453 4.99 -15.76 28.35
N LYS A 454 4.78 -14.46 28.11
CA LYS A 454 3.45 -13.97 27.77
C LYS A 454 3.09 -14.46 26.36
N GLN A 455 1.96 -15.15 26.24
CA GLN A 455 1.56 -15.89 25.02
C GLN A 455 0.76 -15.04 24.02
N ASP A 456 0.84 -13.71 24.10
CA ASP A 456 0.08 -12.76 23.29
C ASP A 456 0.18 -13.08 21.78
N ASN A 457 1.42 -13.29 21.29
CA ASN A 457 1.71 -13.62 19.90
C ASN A 457 1.34 -15.06 19.48
N PHE A 458 0.94 -15.89 20.44
CA PHE A 458 0.65 -17.32 20.24
C PHE A 458 -0.81 -17.68 20.52
N LEU A 459 -1.68 -16.68 20.69
CA LEU A 459 -3.12 -16.87 20.83
C LEU A 459 -3.70 -17.56 19.59
N ARG A 460 -4.37 -18.70 19.79
CA ARG A 460 -5.04 -19.39 18.68
C ARG A 460 -6.26 -18.59 18.19
N PRO A 461 -6.53 -18.57 16.87
CA PRO A 461 -7.78 -18.07 16.34
C PRO A 461 -8.93 -18.99 16.74
N LEU A 462 -10.03 -18.41 17.22
CA LEU A 462 -11.24 -19.16 17.51
C LEU A 462 -11.81 -19.63 16.16
N THR A 463 -11.78 -20.94 15.91
CA THR A 463 -12.15 -21.53 14.61
C THR A 463 -13.28 -22.54 14.73
N TYR A 464 -13.33 -23.29 15.84
CA TYR A 464 -14.26 -24.41 16.01
C TYR A 464 -15.00 -24.27 17.33
N ILE A 465 -16.33 -24.23 17.25
CA ILE A 465 -17.23 -24.14 18.40
C ILE A 465 -18.15 -25.36 18.39
N SER A 466 -18.19 -26.08 19.49
CA SER A 466 -19.03 -27.25 19.68
C SER A 466 -20.24 -26.88 20.54
N SER A 467 -21.45 -27.09 20.04
CA SER A 467 -22.70 -26.75 20.73
C SER A 467 -23.47 -28.00 21.14
N TRP A 468 -23.91 -28.01 22.39
CA TRP A 468 -24.83 -29.00 22.91
C TRP A 468 -26.06 -28.31 23.51
N SER A 469 -27.24 -28.68 23.01
CA SER A 469 -28.52 -28.20 23.54
C SER A 469 -29.40 -29.37 23.96
N PRO A 470 -29.99 -29.34 25.16
CA PRO A 470 -30.87 -30.39 25.67
C PRO A 470 -32.19 -30.48 24.90
N THR A 471 -32.60 -29.39 24.24
CA THR A 471 -33.83 -29.30 23.42
C THR A 471 -33.82 -30.22 22.19
N LYS A 472 -32.65 -30.75 21.79
CA LYS A 472 -32.56 -31.77 20.74
C LYS A 472 -33.10 -33.14 21.16
N PHE A 473 -33.20 -33.42 22.47
CA PHE A 473 -33.52 -34.75 22.99
C PHE A 473 -34.54 -34.75 24.16
N SER A 474 -34.87 -33.61 24.76
CA SER A 474 -35.81 -33.50 25.90
C SER A 474 -36.40 -32.08 26.05
N ASN A 475 -37.64 -31.99 26.54
CA ASN A 475 -38.34 -30.73 26.90
C ASN A 475 -37.78 -30.02 28.15
N ASN A 476 -36.54 -30.31 28.56
CA ASN A 476 -35.92 -29.69 29.71
C ASN A 476 -35.29 -28.34 29.35
N ASN A 477 -35.64 -27.32 30.13
CA ASN A 477 -35.26 -25.91 29.99
C ASN A 477 -33.81 -25.64 30.46
N GLN A 478 -32.89 -26.57 30.19
CA GLN A 478 -31.49 -26.51 30.59
C GLN A 478 -30.67 -25.65 29.59
N PRO A 479 -29.66 -24.89 30.04
CA PRO A 479 -28.91 -23.98 29.18
C PRO A 479 -28.01 -24.74 28.18
N GLU A 480 -27.87 -24.16 26.98
CA GLU A 480 -26.93 -24.64 25.95
C GLU A 480 -25.47 -24.57 26.46
N SER A 481 -24.64 -25.56 26.11
CA SER A 481 -23.20 -25.55 26.43
C SER A 481 -22.40 -25.37 25.15
N LEU A 482 -21.52 -24.37 25.13
CA LEU A 482 -20.65 -24.04 23.99
C LEU A 482 -19.19 -24.26 24.37
N LEU A 483 -18.46 -25.06 23.60
CA LEU A 483 -17.06 -25.43 23.85
C LEU A 483 -16.18 -25.08 22.65
N VAL A 484 -15.16 -24.26 22.87
CA VAL A 484 -14.11 -23.99 21.87
C VAL A 484 -13.08 -25.11 21.92
N LEU A 485 -12.78 -25.66 20.75
CA LEU A 485 -11.86 -26.78 20.58
C LEU A 485 -10.61 -26.37 19.83
N SER A 486 -9.51 -27.03 20.17
CA SER A 486 -8.27 -27.00 19.42
C SER A 486 -8.42 -27.67 18.03
N PRO A 487 -7.73 -27.20 16.97
CA PRO A 487 -7.73 -27.88 15.68
C PRO A 487 -7.26 -29.35 15.77
N PHE A 488 -6.35 -29.65 16.69
CA PHE A 488 -5.89 -31.02 16.94
C PHE A 488 -7.02 -31.88 17.54
N GLU A 489 -7.70 -31.38 18.58
CA GLU A 489 -8.82 -32.09 19.20
C GLU A 489 -9.95 -32.33 18.21
N VAL A 490 -10.26 -31.33 17.37
CA VAL A 490 -11.24 -31.49 16.30
C VAL A 490 -10.83 -32.58 15.33
N ASN A 491 -9.56 -32.62 14.89
CA ASN A 491 -9.04 -33.65 13.98
C ASN A 491 -9.21 -35.06 14.56
N GLU A 492 -8.81 -35.27 15.81
CA GLU A 492 -8.95 -36.58 16.48
C GLU A 492 -10.41 -36.99 16.67
N LEU A 493 -11.30 -36.03 16.96
CA LEU A 493 -12.73 -36.27 17.19
C LEU A 493 -13.57 -36.22 15.90
N MET A 494 -12.97 -35.98 14.73
CA MET A 494 -13.68 -35.91 13.44
C MET A 494 -14.56 -37.12 13.14
N PRO A 495 -14.15 -38.37 13.43
CA PRO A 495 -15.02 -39.54 13.22
C PRO A 495 -16.31 -39.45 14.03
N LEU A 496 -16.25 -38.90 15.24
CA LEU A 496 -17.42 -38.70 16.10
C LEU A 496 -18.29 -37.55 15.58
N PHE A 497 -17.72 -36.40 15.21
CA PHE A 497 -18.50 -35.28 14.67
C PHE A 497 -19.23 -35.63 13.36
N ARG A 498 -18.66 -36.53 12.56
CA ARG A 498 -19.30 -37.02 11.32
C ARG A 498 -20.41 -38.04 11.58
N SER A 499 -20.46 -38.65 12.76
CA SER A 499 -21.54 -39.58 13.10
C SER A 499 -22.87 -38.84 13.25
N LYS A 500 -23.92 -39.37 12.63
CA LYS A 500 -25.28 -38.81 12.71
C LYS A 500 -25.91 -38.97 14.10
N THR A 501 -25.37 -39.88 14.93
CA THR A 501 -25.88 -40.15 16.28
C THR A 501 -25.29 -39.23 17.33
N THR A 502 -24.36 -38.35 16.95
CA THR A 502 -23.65 -37.47 17.87
C THR A 502 -24.58 -36.38 18.40
N PRO A 503 -24.71 -36.22 19.73
CA PRO A 503 -25.65 -35.25 20.31
C PRO A 503 -25.18 -33.80 20.20
N VAL A 504 -23.90 -33.59 19.88
CA VAL A 504 -23.23 -32.29 19.80
C VAL A 504 -23.08 -31.85 18.33
N THR A 505 -23.14 -30.55 18.07
CA THR A 505 -22.88 -29.96 16.74
C THR A 505 -21.60 -29.16 16.74
N LEU A 506 -20.69 -29.47 15.82
CA LEU A 506 -19.50 -28.67 15.54
C LEU A 506 -19.84 -27.57 14.52
N HIS A 507 -19.45 -26.34 14.83
CA HIS A 507 -19.61 -25.15 14.02
C HIS A 507 -18.24 -24.59 13.64
N MET A 508 -18.08 -24.12 12.41
CA MET A 508 -16.98 -23.24 12.03
C MET A 508 -17.29 -21.81 12.47
N PHE A 509 -16.29 -21.11 12.98
CA PHE A 509 -16.40 -19.73 13.42
C PHE A 509 -15.21 -18.91 12.92
N THR A 510 -15.45 -17.62 12.63
CA THR A 510 -14.38 -16.65 12.35
C THR A 510 -14.83 -15.26 12.82
N GLY A 511 -13.89 -14.45 13.30
CA GLY A 511 -14.16 -13.04 13.59
C GLY A 511 -14.26 -12.22 12.30
N ARG A 512 -15.05 -11.14 12.30
CA ARG A 512 -15.12 -10.20 11.19
C ARG A 512 -14.01 -9.17 11.29
N SER A 513 -13.04 -9.27 10.38
CA SER A 513 -12.01 -8.26 10.20
C SER A 513 -12.37 -7.27 9.10
N MET A 514 -13.49 -7.49 8.39
CA MET A 514 -13.96 -6.65 7.29
C MET A 514 -15.49 -6.50 7.31
N GLU A 515 -15.97 -5.42 6.71
CA GLU A 515 -17.40 -5.18 6.52
C GLU A 515 -18.01 -6.23 5.57
N GLY A 516 -19.17 -6.79 5.93
CA GLY A 516 -19.87 -7.81 5.16
C GLY A 516 -19.32 -9.24 5.28
N GLN A 517 -18.26 -9.47 6.06
CA GLN A 517 -17.73 -10.82 6.31
C GLN A 517 -18.71 -11.63 7.18
N ASP A 518 -18.92 -12.91 6.86
CA ASP A 518 -19.76 -13.81 7.66
C ASP A 518 -18.94 -14.50 8.78
N ILE A 519 -19.54 -14.69 9.96
CA ILE A 519 -18.91 -15.37 11.11
C ILE A 519 -18.98 -16.90 11.01
N LEU A 520 -19.60 -17.45 9.96
CA LEU A 520 -19.67 -18.87 9.57
C LEU A 520 -20.47 -19.80 10.50
N VAL A 521 -20.75 -19.39 11.73
CA VAL A 521 -21.32 -20.24 12.80
C VAL A 521 -22.66 -20.88 12.43
N ASN A 522 -23.48 -20.15 11.67
CA ASN A 522 -24.84 -20.53 11.31
C ASN A 522 -24.97 -21.06 9.86
N LYS A 523 -23.86 -21.42 9.20
CA LYS A 523 -23.86 -22.00 7.85
C LYS A 523 -24.08 -23.52 7.92
N PRO A 524 -25.23 -24.07 7.45
CA PRO A 524 -25.52 -25.51 7.59
C PRO A 524 -24.49 -26.44 6.92
N ARG A 525 -23.84 -25.97 5.84
CA ARG A 525 -22.79 -26.73 5.13
C ARG A 525 -21.46 -26.81 5.90
N LEU A 526 -21.25 -25.91 6.87
CA LEU A 526 -20.05 -25.83 7.70
C LEU A 526 -20.29 -26.39 9.11
N GLN A 527 -21.37 -27.15 9.29
CA GLN A 527 -21.73 -27.79 10.54
C GLN A 527 -21.62 -29.31 10.44
N LEU A 528 -21.19 -29.93 11.54
CA LEU A 528 -21.13 -31.39 11.68
C LEU A 528 -21.87 -31.87 12.94
N PRO A 529 -22.69 -32.93 12.87
CA PRO A 529 -23.05 -33.67 11.67
C PRO A 529 -23.87 -32.81 10.69
N THR A 530 -23.67 -33.02 9.39
CA THR A 530 -24.32 -32.21 8.36
C THR A 530 -25.84 -32.40 8.40
N SER A 531 -26.57 -31.31 8.60
CA SER A 531 -28.03 -31.26 8.64
C SER A 531 -28.57 -30.29 7.58
N ARG A 532 -29.76 -30.58 7.02
CA ARG A 532 -30.40 -29.71 6.01
C ARG A 532 -30.85 -28.37 6.58
N GLN A 533 -31.26 -28.33 7.85
CA GLN A 533 -31.71 -27.11 8.53
C GLN A 533 -30.59 -26.44 9.35
N GLY A 534 -29.57 -27.22 9.74
CA GLY A 534 -28.49 -26.75 10.62
C GLY A 534 -28.99 -26.40 12.02
N VAL A 535 -28.07 -26.21 12.95
CA VAL A 535 -28.35 -25.64 14.28
C VAL A 535 -28.06 -24.15 14.20
N GLN A 536 -29.01 -23.33 14.64
CA GLN A 536 -28.87 -21.87 14.66
C GLN A 536 -28.52 -21.42 16.07
N LEU A 537 -27.33 -20.84 16.23
CA LEU A 537 -26.95 -20.15 17.46
C LEU A 537 -27.48 -18.73 17.41
N ASN A 538 -28.06 -18.27 18.52
CA ASN A 538 -28.61 -16.93 18.62
C ASN A 538 -27.49 -15.88 18.63
N GLU A 539 -27.59 -14.87 17.77
CA GLU A 539 -26.63 -13.76 17.66
C GLU A 539 -26.32 -13.10 19.01
N THR A 540 -27.31 -13.01 19.91
CA THR A 540 -27.11 -12.38 21.23
C THR A 540 -26.18 -13.19 22.14
N THR A 541 -26.03 -14.49 21.87
CA THR A 541 -25.10 -15.36 22.61
C THR A 541 -23.68 -15.27 22.05
N MET A 542 -23.47 -14.67 20.88
CA MET A 542 -22.14 -14.65 20.23
C MET A 542 -21.22 -13.53 20.71
N ALA A 543 -21.75 -12.52 21.43
CA ALA A 543 -20.96 -11.37 21.89
C ALA A 543 -19.63 -11.74 22.59
N PRO A 544 -19.57 -12.72 23.52
CA PRO A 544 -18.31 -13.10 24.16
C PRO A 544 -17.29 -13.70 23.18
N PHE A 545 -17.74 -14.48 22.18
CA PHE A 545 -16.85 -15.03 21.15
C PHE A 545 -16.32 -13.96 20.22
N LEU A 546 -17.16 -12.98 19.84
CA LEU A 546 -16.76 -11.85 19.00
C LEU A 546 -15.70 -10.99 19.68
N ILE A 547 -15.84 -10.76 20.99
CA ILE A 547 -14.83 -10.07 21.79
C ILE A 547 -13.54 -10.90 21.84
N ALA A 548 -13.63 -12.18 22.19
CA ALA A 548 -12.46 -13.07 22.26
C ALA A 548 -11.72 -13.18 20.93
N ALA A 549 -12.44 -13.08 19.80
CA ALA A 549 -11.91 -13.14 18.45
C ALA A 549 -11.39 -11.80 17.91
N GLY A 550 -11.57 -10.69 18.63
CA GLY A 550 -11.11 -9.37 18.19
C GLY A 550 -11.88 -8.82 16.99
N ASN A 551 -13.21 -9.01 17.00
CA ASN A 551 -14.10 -8.62 15.91
C ASN A 551 -14.15 -7.10 15.68
N LEU A 552 -13.95 -6.65 14.44
CA LEU A 552 -13.93 -5.23 14.04
C LEU A 552 -15.27 -4.71 13.52
N PHE A 553 -16.07 -5.57 12.89
CA PHE A 553 -17.32 -5.19 12.20
C PHE A 553 -18.54 -6.00 12.68
N TYR A 554 -19.71 -5.39 12.64
CA TYR A 554 -21.00 -6.02 12.97
C TYR A 554 -21.85 -6.16 11.71
N ASP A 555 -22.65 -7.23 11.64
CA ASP A 555 -23.59 -7.45 10.52
C ASP A 555 -24.95 -6.77 10.78
N SER A 556 -25.31 -6.59 12.05
CA SER A 556 -26.58 -5.96 12.43
C SER A 556 -26.46 -5.04 13.64
N MET A 557 -27.38 -4.08 13.75
CA MET A 557 -27.49 -3.22 14.93
C MET A 557 -27.84 -4.02 16.20
N LYS A 558 -28.52 -5.18 16.05
CA LYS A 558 -28.84 -6.08 17.16
C LYS A 558 -27.56 -6.70 17.74
N GLU A 559 -26.64 -7.09 16.88
CA GLU A 559 -25.34 -7.62 17.27
C GLU A 559 -24.50 -6.56 18.00
N GLN A 560 -24.43 -5.34 17.47
CA GLN A 560 -23.75 -4.21 18.12
C GLN A 560 -24.34 -3.90 19.50
N LYS A 561 -25.67 -3.90 19.64
CA LYS A 561 -26.35 -3.72 20.94
C LYS A 561 -26.03 -4.85 21.91
N SER A 562 -25.99 -6.10 21.44
CA SER A 562 -25.64 -7.25 22.27
C SER A 562 -24.18 -7.19 22.74
N PHE A 563 -23.28 -6.72 21.87
CA PHE A 563 -21.87 -6.51 22.20
C PHE A 563 -21.70 -5.43 23.29
N ALA A 564 -22.33 -4.27 23.11
CA ALA A 564 -22.32 -3.19 24.09
C ALA A 564 -22.97 -3.60 25.42
N SER A 565 -24.12 -4.28 25.36
CA SER A 565 -24.84 -4.76 26.54
C SER A 565 -24.03 -5.80 27.33
N PHE A 566 -23.31 -6.70 26.65
CA PHE A 566 -22.46 -7.67 27.34
C PHE A 566 -21.33 -6.98 28.11
N LEU A 567 -20.70 -5.96 27.53
CA LEU A 567 -19.65 -5.17 28.18
C LEU A 567 -20.18 -4.18 29.24
N GLY A 568 -21.50 -3.98 29.32
CA GLY A 568 -22.10 -2.96 30.18
C GLY A 568 -21.82 -1.52 29.73
N LEU A 569 -21.63 -1.30 28.42
CA LEU A 569 -21.32 0.01 27.83
C LEU A 569 -22.56 0.68 27.24
N ARG A 570 -22.67 2.01 27.41
CA ARG A 570 -23.74 2.84 26.86
C ARG A 570 -23.22 3.82 25.79
N PRO A 571 -23.44 3.51 24.49
CA PRO A 571 -23.04 4.42 23.41
C PRO A 571 -23.93 5.65 23.36
N ARG A 572 -23.36 6.77 22.91
CA ARG A 572 -24.08 8.03 22.67
C ARG A 572 -24.87 8.02 21.35
N PRO A 573 -25.93 8.84 21.22
CA PRO A 573 -26.43 9.86 22.18
C PRO A 573 -27.20 9.26 23.35
N TRP A 574 -27.00 9.84 24.54
CA TRP A 574 -27.68 9.46 25.77
C TRP A 574 -29.08 10.08 25.84
N GLN A 575 -30.02 9.37 26.45
CA GLN A 575 -31.33 9.92 26.81
C GLN A 575 -31.22 10.69 28.14
N GLU A 576 -32.25 11.47 28.50
CA GLU A 576 -32.25 12.26 29.76
C GLU A 576 -31.96 11.40 31.00
N GLU A 577 -32.42 10.15 31.01
CA GLU A 577 -32.16 9.18 32.08
C GLU A 577 -30.69 8.73 32.16
N ASP A 578 -30.04 8.54 31.02
CA ASP A 578 -28.62 8.17 30.95
C ASP A 578 -27.72 9.35 31.38
N GLU A 579 -28.09 10.58 30.99
CA GLU A 579 -27.39 11.80 31.41
C GLU A 579 -27.51 12.01 32.92
N ALA A 580 -28.71 11.84 33.49
CA ALA A 580 -28.92 11.89 34.93
C ALA A 580 -28.12 10.81 35.67
N ALA A 581 -28.01 9.60 35.10
CA ALA A 581 -27.20 8.52 35.66
C ALA A 581 -25.70 8.81 35.61
N PHE A 582 -25.21 9.45 34.55
CA PHE A 582 -23.83 9.93 34.47
C PHE A 582 -23.53 11.00 35.52
N GLN A 583 -24.41 11.99 35.69
CA GLN A 583 -24.27 13.02 36.74
C GLN A 583 -24.34 12.44 38.15
N ALA A 584 -25.11 11.36 38.35
CA ALA A 584 -25.19 10.62 39.60
C ALA A 584 -23.98 9.67 39.84
N GLY A 585 -23.02 9.60 38.92
CA GLY A 585 -21.84 8.74 39.03
C GLY A 585 -22.13 7.24 38.83
N LEU A 586 -23.25 6.88 38.22
CA LEU A 586 -23.62 5.50 37.90
C LEU A 586 -23.04 5.03 36.55
N ILE A 587 -22.66 5.97 35.68
CA ILE A 587 -21.99 5.72 34.41
C ILE A 587 -20.61 6.40 34.47
N GLU A 588 -19.54 5.66 34.17
CA GLU A 588 -18.19 6.20 34.11
C GLU A 588 -17.96 7.03 32.82
N LYS A 589 -16.87 7.79 32.78
CA LYS A 589 -16.46 8.53 31.57
C LYS A 589 -16.30 7.62 30.35
N THR A 590 -15.98 6.35 30.51
CA THR A 590 -15.85 5.40 29.40
C THR A 590 -17.20 4.87 28.89
N GLY A 591 -18.32 5.30 29.49
CA GLY A 591 -19.67 4.82 29.21
C GLY A 591 -20.01 3.51 29.91
N PHE A 592 -19.17 3.03 30.83
CA PHE A 592 -19.37 1.82 31.61
C PHE A 592 -20.36 2.03 32.75
N VAL A 593 -21.37 1.16 32.86
CA VAL A 593 -22.38 1.21 33.91
C VAL A 593 -21.90 0.46 35.15
N ILE A 594 -21.79 1.17 36.27
CA ILE A 594 -21.31 0.60 37.54
C ILE A 594 -22.38 -0.35 38.12
N PRO A 595 -22.03 -1.60 38.47
CA PRO A 595 -22.94 -2.52 39.15
C PRO A 595 -23.32 -1.97 40.54
N SER A 596 -24.47 -1.31 40.66
CA SER A 596 -24.96 -0.72 41.91
C SER A 596 -26.11 -1.55 42.50
N SER A 597 -26.03 -1.86 43.80
CA SER A 597 -26.86 -2.89 44.45
C SER A 597 -28.28 -2.47 44.83
N ASN A 598 -28.85 -1.36 44.32
CA ASN A 598 -30.11 -0.84 44.87
C ASN A 598 -31.00 0.02 43.95
N SER A 599 -31.07 -0.24 42.64
CA SER A 599 -32.09 0.40 41.80
C SER A 599 -32.92 -0.61 41.01
N LYS A 600 -34.22 -0.66 41.31
CA LYS A 600 -35.23 -1.46 40.59
C LYS A 600 -35.36 -1.09 39.10
N LEU A 601 -34.86 0.06 38.67
CA LEU A 601 -34.84 0.49 37.26
C LEU A 601 -33.64 -0.08 36.49
N TRP A 602 -32.50 -0.30 37.16
CA TRP A 602 -31.22 -0.66 36.53
C TRP A 602 -30.89 -2.16 36.57
N ASN A 603 -31.70 -2.98 37.25
CA ASN A 603 -31.47 -4.43 37.38
C ASN A 603 -31.48 -5.21 36.05
N SER A 604 -32.07 -4.69 34.96
CA SER A 604 -32.00 -5.35 33.64
C SER A 604 -30.70 -5.05 32.87
N LEU A 605 -29.88 -4.12 33.35
CA LEU A 605 -28.74 -3.53 32.66
C LEU A 605 -27.47 -3.50 33.51
N ALA A 606 -27.50 -4.08 34.72
CA ALA A 606 -26.34 -4.20 35.58
C ALA A 606 -25.23 -4.95 34.82
N SER A 607 -24.09 -4.30 34.65
CA SER A 607 -22.93 -4.90 33.99
C SER A 607 -22.53 -6.19 34.70
N ILE A 608 -22.28 -7.24 33.92
CA ILE A 608 -21.79 -8.52 34.45
C ILE A 608 -20.34 -8.36 34.96
N PHE A 609 -19.64 -7.32 34.47
CA PHE A 609 -18.27 -6.99 34.84
C PHE A 609 -18.22 -6.11 36.10
N LYS A 610 -17.26 -6.36 36.99
CA LYS A 610 -17.04 -5.57 38.22
C LYS A 610 -16.24 -4.29 37.96
N ARG A 611 -15.42 -4.28 36.90
CA ARG A 611 -14.59 -3.16 36.43
C ARG A 611 -14.80 -2.96 34.94
N ASP A 612 -14.51 -1.77 34.43
CA ASP A 612 -14.65 -1.46 33.01
C ASP A 612 -13.79 -2.38 32.11
N PRO A 613 -14.41 -3.20 31.22
CA PRO A 613 -13.71 -4.05 30.28
C PRO A 613 -13.26 -3.33 29.00
N SER A 614 -13.60 -2.05 28.79
CA SER A 614 -13.32 -1.32 27.54
C SER A 614 -11.83 -1.30 27.17
N GLY A 615 -10.95 -1.08 28.14
CA GLY A 615 -9.49 -1.11 27.96
C GLY A 615 -8.98 -2.49 27.54
N LEU A 616 -9.54 -3.56 28.11
CA LEU A 616 -9.23 -4.94 27.72
C LEU A 616 -9.64 -5.21 26.28
N VAL A 617 -10.84 -4.78 25.87
CA VAL A 617 -11.32 -4.98 24.49
C VAL A 617 -10.41 -4.24 23.50
N ARG A 618 -10.03 -3.00 23.78
CA ARG A 618 -9.07 -2.25 22.92
C ARG A 618 -7.74 -3.00 22.79
N ALA A 619 -7.24 -3.58 23.88
CA ALA A 619 -6.00 -4.34 23.86
C ALA A 619 -6.12 -5.65 23.06
N ILE A 620 -7.25 -6.36 23.17
CA ILE A 620 -7.52 -7.56 22.36
C ILE A 620 -7.62 -7.21 20.87
N LEU A 621 -8.30 -6.12 20.52
CA LEU A 621 -8.42 -5.65 19.13
C LEU A 621 -7.05 -5.39 18.52
N LYS A 622 -6.17 -4.68 19.24
CA LYS A 622 -4.78 -4.43 18.81
C LYS A 622 -4.00 -5.73 18.66
N CYS A 623 -4.08 -6.62 19.67
CA CYS A 623 -3.37 -7.90 19.68
C CYS A 623 -3.76 -8.83 18.52
N ARG A 624 -4.99 -8.76 18.02
CA ARG A 624 -5.49 -9.66 16.97
C ARG A 624 -5.49 -9.09 15.55
N ASN A 625 -5.47 -7.77 15.39
CA ASN A 625 -5.62 -7.13 14.07
C ASN A 625 -4.40 -6.29 13.64
N ASP A 626 -3.37 -6.15 14.49
CA ASP A 626 -2.14 -5.35 14.33
C ASP A 626 -2.37 -3.83 14.14
N VAL A 627 -3.27 -3.45 13.23
CA VAL A 627 -3.63 -2.07 12.89
C VAL A 627 -5.13 -1.88 13.11
N LEU A 628 -5.48 -0.84 13.86
CA LEU A 628 -6.86 -0.39 14.03
C LEU A 628 -7.07 0.91 13.25
N ARG A 629 -8.22 1.05 12.62
CA ARG A 629 -8.59 2.23 11.83
C ARG A 629 -9.82 2.88 12.43
N ASP A 630 -9.96 4.18 12.21
CA ASP A 630 -11.19 4.90 12.61
C ASP A 630 -12.42 4.40 11.85
N SER A 631 -12.23 3.69 10.73
CA SER A 631 -13.33 3.04 10.02
C SER A 631 -13.87 1.77 10.71
N ASP A 632 -13.23 1.25 11.77
CA ASP A 632 -13.65 0.00 12.41
C ASP A 632 -14.86 0.20 13.33
N HIS A 633 -15.95 -0.56 13.14
CA HIS A 633 -17.21 -0.36 13.87
C HIS A 633 -17.04 -0.56 15.39
N THR A 634 -16.28 -1.57 15.81
CA THR A 634 -16.02 -1.84 17.23
C THR A 634 -15.21 -0.71 17.87
N LEU A 635 -14.20 -0.18 17.18
CA LEU A 635 -13.42 0.95 17.69
C LEU A 635 -14.28 2.22 17.79
N ARG A 636 -15.08 2.51 16.76
CA ARG A 636 -16.04 3.64 16.78
C ARG A 636 -17.03 3.50 17.93
N LEU A 637 -17.58 2.31 18.17
CA LEU A 637 -18.49 2.06 19.30
C LEU A 637 -17.81 2.39 20.63
N LEU A 638 -16.58 1.92 20.85
CA LEU A 638 -15.83 2.20 22.07
C LEU A 638 -15.50 3.70 22.22
N ASN A 639 -15.24 4.40 21.12
CA ASN A 639 -15.01 5.84 21.12
C ASN A 639 -16.31 6.63 21.35
N GLN A 640 -17.45 6.16 20.85
CA GLN A 640 -18.77 6.77 21.09
C GLN A 640 -19.23 6.66 22.54
N CYS A 641 -18.76 5.65 23.27
CA CYS A 641 -19.03 5.51 24.71
C CYS A 641 -18.19 6.46 25.57
N ALA A 642 -16.99 6.85 25.11
CA ALA A 642 -16.06 7.66 25.89
C ALA A 642 -16.46 9.16 25.90
N TYR A 643 -16.63 9.71 27.09
CA TYR A 643 -16.66 11.15 27.39
C TYR A 643 -15.23 11.67 27.26
N ILE A 644 -14.86 12.15 26.08
CA ILE A 644 -13.59 12.85 25.84
C ILE A 644 -13.89 14.34 25.86
N THR A 645 -13.39 15.07 26.86
CA THR A 645 -13.35 16.55 26.81
C THR A 645 -12.40 16.99 25.69
N GLU A 646 -12.68 18.09 24.99
CA GLU A 646 -11.84 18.58 23.87
C GLU A 646 -10.35 18.72 24.21
N LEU A 647 -10.00 18.92 25.49
CA LEU A 647 -8.62 18.95 26.01
C LEU A 647 -7.90 17.59 26.06
N GLU A 648 -8.61 16.46 26.08
CA GLU A 648 -8.02 15.11 26.14
C GLU A 648 -7.84 14.47 24.74
N ARG A 649 -8.25 15.16 23.66
CA ARG A 649 -8.06 14.70 22.28
C ARG A 649 -6.63 14.88 21.76
N GLU A 650 -5.86 15.81 22.32
CA GLU A 650 -4.49 16.10 21.85
C GLU A 650 -3.47 15.04 22.33
N ASP A 651 -3.70 14.36 23.46
CA ASP A 651 -2.77 13.36 24.01
C ASP A 651 -2.97 11.92 23.48
N VAL A 652 -3.99 11.68 22.64
CA VAL A 652 -4.38 10.33 22.18
C VAL A 652 -4.10 10.09 20.69
N LEU A 653 -3.71 11.13 19.94
CA LEU A 653 -3.16 10.97 18.60
C LEU A 653 -1.66 10.68 18.72
N PRO A 654 -1.16 9.52 18.25
CA PRO A 654 0.28 9.36 18.07
C PRO A 654 0.73 10.40 17.03
N GLU A 655 1.76 11.17 17.35
CA GLU A 655 2.50 11.93 16.35
C GLU A 655 2.87 11.01 15.17
N GLU A 656 2.64 11.51 13.96
CA GLU A 656 2.74 10.82 12.66
C GLU A 656 4.07 10.12 12.38
#